data_AF-A0A8J7C414-F1
#
_entry.id   AF-A0A8J7C414-F1
#
_cell.length_a   1.000
_cell.length_b   1.000
_cell.length_c   1.000
_cell.angle_alpha   90.00
_cell.angle_beta   90.00
_cell.angle_gamma   90.00
#
_symmetry.space_group_name_H-M   'P 1'
#
loop_
_entity.id
_entity.type
_entity.pdbx_description
1 polymer ?
#
loop_
_entity_poly.entity_id
_entity_poly.type
_entity_poly.pdbx_seq_one_letter_code
_entity_poly.pdbx_strand_id
1 'polypeptide(L)'
;MQQAKKTITALIALMMVAAVAAAQQQWTITGQDVPELAAVDQMMREIMQENDIRGGSVAIAKDGRLVYARGFTWDQPAIEPVQPTTLFRIGSIAKSITSVAIHQLIERGLLAHSTLVQPILGLQPPPDRSADPLFDSVTVDHFLTHTSGMYAHNVYTVGDVVTAALGVEGPPTKREITSFMPTVPFFFEPETSWDYNNFGYIMLGMLAEQVTGRDFPEYVFDNIFRPVGVSRARMPHSLPSELAPTETTYDGVDGNPYTEIAENAFAAGLMVMSAPDLARLYSSIFDHPEASGLLDNQTLEAMVSIPFAAGEELGYGRGWVNKDFFINSGHTVGWLTNPNDTHRIHSHSGGGMGVHTLALWRSDGIVFVWFTNKDPVVETIDFPQITSWPDHDLWASVGISNEPVGSAPVESWIPAVARTDGVGNSVWRSDVGLLNRSSATNTVRLRYHEKNGAIDRELELAPGESRTISDVVGSFDRNGSAPLQVFSADALTVTSRTYNQSLDGTFGQSLDGVTATGGLESGESAVLMQLREDDTTRSNIGIHNQWRRSARVEVELYDGDGSLVIRRARDIPAQQTVQLNRPFFKLGGRDDVESGYAVISVRSGQDIYVYGSVIDNATGDPTAIPMKIGSGDDRQWIAAAAHGGGAHGSVWRTDVCLLNRSGETTSADLIFHRDNGETGTYSTTLFDGQQLVLGDIVAELGMAGSGAIEINADGPLLASSRTYNSGEDGTFGLFLDGVSARGAADKGEIVWLPQLRQNESFRTNIGLANTGDAQARVRIFLYDASGGELVSRWKTLEAGGWMQLQEPFARLAGRSDIVSGSAKIEVDSGNGLIAYASVIDNATNDGTAISMKR
;
A
#
# COMPACT_ATOMS: atom_id res chain seq x y z
N MET A 1 -46.94 67.00 29.74
CA MET A 1 -46.95 66.26 28.44
C MET A 1 -45.61 66.27 27.69
N GLN A 2 -44.85 67.36 27.68
CA GLN A 2 -43.59 67.45 26.93
C GLN A 2 -42.44 66.59 27.51
N GLN A 3 -42.41 66.40 28.83
CA GLN A 3 -41.39 65.60 29.51
C GLN A 3 -41.62 64.09 29.32
N ALA A 4 -42.87 63.62 29.35
CA ALA A 4 -43.23 62.23 29.05
C ALA A 4 -42.95 61.84 27.58
N LYS A 5 -43.13 62.77 26.63
CA LYS A 5 -42.75 62.54 25.22
C LYS A 5 -41.24 62.39 25.04
N LYS A 6 -40.42 63.20 25.73
CA LYS A 6 -38.94 63.07 25.69
C LYS A 6 -38.46 61.74 26.27
N THR A 7 -39.07 61.25 27.35
CA THR A 7 -38.70 59.97 27.96
C THR A 7 -39.08 58.77 27.09
N ILE A 8 -40.24 58.83 26.41
CA ILE A 8 -40.68 57.76 25.49
C ILE A 8 -39.82 57.75 24.21
N THR A 9 -39.47 58.91 23.64
CA THR A 9 -38.57 58.98 22.48
C THR A 9 -37.14 58.53 22.82
N ALA A 10 -36.65 58.82 24.04
CA ALA A 10 -35.36 58.33 24.51
C ALA A 10 -35.37 56.81 24.76
N LEU A 11 -36.46 56.23 25.30
CA LEU A 11 -36.59 54.78 25.46
C LEU A 11 -36.73 54.06 24.12
N ILE A 12 -37.44 54.63 23.13
CA ILE A 12 -37.53 54.06 21.77
C ILE A 12 -36.18 54.14 21.06
N ALA A 13 -35.44 55.24 21.21
CA ALA A 13 -34.08 55.36 20.67
C ALA A 13 -33.09 54.41 21.37
N LEU A 14 -33.22 54.19 22.69
CA LEU A 14 -32.39 53.23 23.42
C LEU A 14 -32.75 51.77 23.10
N MET A 15 -34.03 51.48 22.86
CA MET A 15 -34.49 50.18 22.37
C MET A 15 -34.11 49.94 20.91
N MET A 16 -34.07 50.97 20.05
CA MET A 16 -33.55 50.86 18.70
C MET A 16 -32.02 50.72 18.67
N VAL A 17 -31.28 51.37 19.57
CA VAL A 17 -29.82 51.16 19.70
C VAL A 17 -29.51 49.79 20.32
N ALA A 18 -30.34 49.28 21.23
CA ALA A 18 -30.23 47.91 21.75
C ALA A 18 -30.69 46.84 20.74
N ALA A 19 -31.60 47.16 19.82
CA ALA A 19 -32.01 46.28 18.72
C ALA A 19 -31.07 46.35 17.50
N VAL A 20 -30.30 47.43 17.33
CA VAL A 20 -29.21 47.54 16.33
C VAL A 20 -27.88 47.04 16.89
N ALA A 21 -27.78 46.81 18.20
CA ALA A 21 -26.78 45.92 18.80
C ALA A 21 -27.16 44.42 18.68
N ALA A 22 -28.15 44.09 17.83
CA ALA A 22 -28.32 42.74 17.29
C ALA A 22 -27.04 42.38 16.51
N ALA A 23 -26.21 41.53 17.13
CA ALA A 23 -25.15 40.72 16.56
C ALA A 23 -24.50 41.24 15.26
N GLN A 24 -23.41 41.99 15.37
CA GLN A 24 -22.44 42.03 14.28
C GLN A 24 -21.95 40.59 14.06
N GLN A 25 -22.18 40.04 12.87
CA GLN A 25 -21.63 38.73 12.45
C GLN A 25 -20.11 38.75 12.69
N GLN A 26 -19.60 37.81 13.48
CA GLN A 26 -18.19 37.71 13.78
C GLN A 26 -17.54 36.59 12.96
N TRP A 27 -16.37 36.89 12.42
CA TRP A 27 -15.53 35.90 11.76
C TRP A 27 -14.70 35.15 12.79
N THR A 28 -14.72 33.82 12.71
CA THR A 28 -13.72 32.98 13.35
C THR A 28 -12.92 32.29 12.26
N ILE A 29 -11.60 32.50 12.26
CA ILE A 29 -10.67 31.87 11.32
C ILE A 29 -9.68 31.04 12.13
N THR A 30 -9.51 29.77 11.74
CA THR A 30 -8.66 28.80 12.43
C THR A 30 -7.56 28.28 11.49
N GLY A 31 -6.62 27.52 12.04
CA GLY A 31 -5.40 27.10 11.32
C GLY A 31 -4.27 28.12 11.39
N GLN A 32 -3.09 27.72 10.91
CA GLN A 32 -1.90 28.57 10.90
C GLN A 32 -2.11 29.76 9.95
N ASP A 33 -1.77 30.96 10.43
CA ASP A 33 -1.79 32.17 9.62
C ASP A 33 -0.64 32.15 8.60
N VAL A 34 -0.92 32.48 7.34
CA VAL A 34 0.06 32.48 6.24
C VAL A 34 0.03 33.84 5.54
N PRO A 35 0.85 34.81 5.98
CA PRO A 35 0.81 36.20 5.48
C PRO A 35 0.96 36.34 3.96
N GLU A 36 1.77 35.48 3.33
CA GLU A 36 1.98 35.42 1.89
C GLU A 36 0.69 35.09 1.11
N LEU A 37 -0.28 34.45 1.77
CA LEU A 37 -1.55 34.02 1.21
C LEU A 37 -2.75 34.74 1.86
N ALA A 38 -2.54 35.90 2.50
CA ALA A 38 -3.61 36.68 3.13
C ALA A 38 -4.73 37.12 2.16
N ALA A 39 -4.44 37.19 0.85
CA ALA A 39 -5.45 37.45 -0.18
C ALA A 39 -6.46 36.29 -0.31
N VAL A 40 -6.06 35.05 -0.01
CA VAL A 40 -6.93 33.88 0.03
C VAL A 40 -7.90 33.99 1.21
N ASP A 41 -7.45 34.48 2.37
CA ASP A 41 -8.34 34.75 3.51
C ASP A 41 -9.43 35.77 3.13
N GLN A 42 -9.05 36.82 2.38
CA GLN A 42 -9.99 37.85 1.95
C GLN A 42 -11.00 37.29 0.95
N MET A 43 -10.54 36.57 -0.06
CA MET A 43 -11.39 35.87 -1.04
C MET A 43 -12.41 34.96 -0.35
N MET A 44 -11.97 34.17 0.64
CA MET A 44 -12.86 33.29 1.39
C MET A 44 -13.93 34.03 2.17
N ARG A 45 -13.57 35.15 2.82
CA ARG A 45 -14.55 35.98 3.53
C ARG A 45 -15.60 36.55 2.58
N GLU A 46 -15.18 37.07 1.44
CA GLU A 46 -16.07 37.66 0.43
C GLU A 46 -17.04 36.63 -0.13
N ILE A 47 -16.52 35.51 -0.64
CA ILE A 47 -17.35 34.45 -1.25
C ILE A 47 -18.35 33.88 -0.23
N MET A 48 -17.92 33.63 1.00
CA MET A 48 -18.81 33.11 2.03
C MET A 48 -19.89 34.13 2.45
N GLN A 49 -19.55 35.41 2.56
CA GLN A 49 -20.52 36.48 2.86
C GLN A 49 -21.55 36.65 1.74
N GLU A 50 -21.11 36.65 0.49
CA GLU A 50 -21.96 36.84 -0.69
C GLU A 50 -22.97 35.70 -0.87
N ASN A 51 -22.56 34.48 -0.52
CA ASN A 51 -23.37 33.26 -0.71
C ASN A 51 -24.03 32.76 0.59
N ASP A 52 -23.97 33.56 1.64
CA ASP A 52 -24.52 33.27 2.96
C ASP A 52 -24.00 31.95 3.60
N ILE A 53 -22.73 31.60 3.34
CA ILE A 53 -22.08 30.35 3.77
C ILE A 53 -21.54 30.51 5.19
N ARG A 54 -22.01 29.66 6.11
CA ARG A 54 -21.68 29.76 7.54
C ARG A 54 -20.34 29.11 7.90
N GLY A 55 -19.97 28.03 7.22
CA GLY A 55 -18.74 27.28 7.47
C GLY A 55 -18.05 26.87 6.18
N GLY A 56 -16.74 27.10 6.10
CA GLY A 56 -15.93 26.72 4.96
C GLY A 56 -14.50 26.35 5.34
N SER A 57 -13.87 25.48 4.56
CA SER A 57 -12.48 25.05 4.74
C SER A 57 -11.74 25.09 3.41
N VAL A 58 -10.49 25.56 3.42
CA VAL A 58 -9.61 25.58 2.24
C VAL A 58 -8.27 24.96 2.55
N ALA A 59 -7.76 24.16 1.61
CA ALA A 59 -6.40 23.65 1.61
C ALA A 59 -5.74 23.90 0.25
N ILE A 60 -4.46 24.30 0.27
CA ILE A 60 -3.65 24.52 -0.94
C ILE A 60 -2.32 23.79 -0.75
N ALA A 61 -2.00 22.91 -1.70
CA ALA A 61 -0.68 22.30 -1.78
C ALA A 61 0.08 22.82 -3.00
N LYS A 62 1.40 22.95 -2.88
CA LYS A 62 2.31 23.35 -3.95
C LYS A 62 3.52 22.41 -3.98
N ASP A 63 3.71 21.71 -5.09
CA ASP A 63 4.81 20.76 -5.32
C ASP A 63 4.93 19.73 -4.17
N GLY A 64 3.83 19.06 -3.82
CA GLY A 64 3.84 18.06 -2.75
C GLY A 64 3.65 18.57 -1.31
N ARG A 65 3.82 19.88 -1.06
CA ARG A 65 3.81 20.48 0.28
C ARG A 65 2.49 21.17 0.57
N LEU A 66 1.95 21.02 1.78
CA LEU A 66 0.78 21.81 2.19
C LEU A 66 1.23 23.21 2.59
N VAL A 67 0.88 24.22 1.81
CA VAL A 67 1.31 25.61 2.03
C VAL A 67 0.22 26.48 2.66
N TYR A 68 -1.01 25.98 2.73
CA TYR A 68 -2.15 26.68 3.31
C TYR A 68 -3.24 25.69 3.75
N ALA A 69 -3.74 25.84 4.98
CA ALA A 69 -4.88 25.07 5.48
C ALA A 69 -5.63 25.87 6.54
N ARG A 70 -6.86 26.32 6.23
CA ARG A 70 -7.64 27.20 7.11
C ARG A 70 -9.11 26.83 7.15
N GLY A 71 -9.71 27.00 8.33
CA GLY A 71 -11.15 26.93 8.55
C GLY A 71 -11.75 28.32 8.78
N PHE A 72 -12.94 28.54 8.26
CA PHE A 72 -13.66 29.82 8.28
C PHE A 72 -15.07 29.62 8.82
N THR A 73 -15.50 30.51 9.72
CA THR A 73 -16.84 30.50 10.29
C THR A 73 -17.40 31.92 10.31
N TRP A 74 -18.59 32.08 9.72
CA TRP A 74 -19.35 33.32 9.66
C TRP A 74 -20.68 33.12 10.39
N ASP A 75 -20.79 33.73 11.56
CA ASP A 75 -21.76 33.31 12.59
C ASP A 75 -23.02 34.23 12.66
N GLN A 76 -24.19 33.67 12.29
CA GLN A 76 -25.46 33.68 13.07
C GLN A 76 -26.49 32.65 12.54
N PRO A 77 -27.06 31.76 13.38
CA PRO A 77 -26.69 31.52 14.78
C PRO A 77 -25.33 30.81 14.94
N ALA A 78 -24.84 30.70 16.16
CA ALA A 78 -23.53 30.10 16.45
C ALA A 78 -23.43 28.64 16.02
N ILE A 79 -22.34 28.29 15.34
CA ILE A 79 -21.90 26.91 15.07
C ILE A 79 -20.51 26.70 15.67
N GLU A 80 -20.14 25.43 15.85
CA GLU A 80 -18.77 25.08 16.21
C GLU A 80 -17.78 25.65 15.18
N PRO A 81 -16.70 26.33 15.60
CA PRO A 81 -15.72 26.88 14.68
C PRO A 81 -15.12 25.81 13.78
N VAL A 82 -15.23 26.01 12.47
CA VAL A 82 -14.61 25.15 11.46
C VAL A 82 -13.11 25.18 11.66
N GLN A 83 -12.52 24.00 11.80
CA GLN A 83 -11.07 23.75 11.84
C GLN A 83 -10.57 23.39 10.43
N PRO A 84 -9.26 23.51 10.14
CA PRO A 84 -8.70 23.01 8.87
C PRO A 84 -8.97 21.51 8.67
N THR A 85 -9.09 20.75 9.76
CA THR A 85 -9.38 19.31 9.77
C THR A 85 -10.85 18.98 10.03
N THR A 86 -11.76 19.96 9.99
CA THR A 86 -13.19 19.69 10.06
C THR A 86 -13.60 18.84 8.87
N LEU A 87 -14.47 17.89 9.12
CA LEU A 87 -14.93 16.92 8.17
C LEU A 87 -16.17 17.42 7.43
N PHE A 88 -16.13 17.29 6.10
CA PHE A 88 -17.21 17.63 5.19
C PHE A 88 -17.54 16.43 4.31
N ARG A 89 -18.82 16.21 4.02
CA ARG A 89 -19.30 15.38 2.91
C ARG A 89 -18.74 15.97 1.62
N ILE A 90 -18.12 15.13 0.79
CA ILE A 90 -17.40 15.57 -0.41
C ILE A 90 -18.23 15.47 -1.69
N GLY A 91 -19.47 14.99 -1.60
CA GLY A 91 -20.34 14.79 -2.74
C GLY A 91 -19.66 13.96 -3.84
N SER A 92 -19.96 14.31 -5.09
CA SER A 92 -19.47 13.61 -6.27
C SER A 92 -17.94 13.58 -6.46
N ILE A 93 -17.14 14.28 -5.65
CA ILE A 93 -15.69 14.07 -5.60
C ILE A 93 -15.36 12.59 -5.29
N ALA A 94 -16.24 11.88 -4.56
CA ALA A 94 -16.10 10.44 -4.33
C ALA A 94 -15.89 9.61 -5.62
N LYS A 95 -16.33 10.08 -6.79
CA LYS A 95 -16.11 9.42 -8.08
C LYS A 95 -14.65 9.37 -8.49
N SER A 96 -13.86 10.41 -8.20
CA SER A 96 -12.42 10.38 -8.51
C SER A 96 -11.71 9.31 -7.66
N ILE A 97 -12.14 9.13 -6.41
CA ILE A 97 -11.65 8.07 -5.51
C ILE A 97 -12.06 6.67 -6.01
N THR A 98 -13.31 6.50 -6.41
CA THR A 98 -13.78 5.24 -7.01
C THR A 98 -13.04 4.93 -8.31
N SER A 99 -12.71 5.94 -9.11
CA SER A 99 -11.90 5.76 -10.31
C SER A 99 -10.52 5.20 -9.99
N VAL A 100 -9.82 5.75 -8.98
CA VAL A 100 -8.55 5.21 -8.50
C VAL A 100 -8.70 3.73 -8.10
N ALA A 101 -9.75 3.39 -7.34
CA ALA A 101 -9.99 2.00 -6.92
C ALA A 101 -10.18 1.05 -8.12
N ILE A 102 -10.98 1.45 -9.12
CA ILE A 102 -11.20 0.62 -10.31
C ILE A 102 -9.92 0.48 -11.13
N HIS A 103 -9.12 1.55 -11.24
CA HIS A 103 -7.85 1.49 -11.96
C HIS A 103 -6.80 0.63 -11.24
N GLN A 104 -6.77 0.60 -9.92
CA GLN A 104 -5.96 -0.38 -9.17
C GLN A 104 -6.36 -1.82 -9.52
N LEU A 105 -7.65 -2.09 -9.67
CA LEU A 105 -8.14 -3.42 -10.06
C LEU A 105 -7.85 -3.75 -11.54
N ILE A 106 -7.81 -2.74 -12.41
CA ILE A 106 -7.38 -2.90 -13.81
C ILE A 106 -5.88 -3.18 -13.89
N GLU A 107 -5.06 -2.45 -13.15
CA GLU A 107 -3.60 -2.65 -13.06
C GLU A 107 -3.27 -4.07 -12.58
N ARG A 108 -4.05 -4.57 -11.62
CA ARG A 108 -3.97 -5.96 -11.12
C ARG A 108 -4.53 -7.02 -12.08
N GLY A 109 -5.08 -6.62 -13.23
CA GLY A 109 -5.70 -7.54 -14.20
C GLY A 109 -7.01 -8.19 -13.74
N LEU A 110 -7.59 -7.75 -12.60
CA LEU A 110 -8.87 -8.24 -12.09
C LEU A 110 -10.06 -7.69 -12.90
N LEU A 111 -9.87 -6.53 -13.51
CA LEU A 111 -10.82 -5.88 -14.41
C LEU A 111 -10.09 -5.38 -15.66
N ALA A 112 -10.86 -5.03 -16.68
CA ALA A 112 -10.44 -4.23 -17.81
C ALA A 112 -11.51 -3.17 -18.08
N HIS A 113 -11.16 -2.09 -18.78
CA HIS A 113 -12.16 -1.10 -19.22
C HIS A 113 -13.31 -1.76 -20.01
N SER A 114 -13.01 -2.77 -20.82
CA SER A 114 -13.99 -3.53 -21.61
C SER A 114 -14.74 -4.61 -20.84
N THR A 115 -14.48 -4.80 -19.54
CA THR A 115 -15.16 -5.81 -18.72
C THR A 115 -16.66 -5.50 -18.65
N LEU A 116 -17.48 -6.48 -19.05
CA LEU A 116 -18.94 -6.42 -18.89
C LEU A 116 -19.30 -6.55 -17.41
N VAL A 117 -20.11 -5.62 -16.90
CA VAL A 117 -20.38 -5.53 -15.46
C VAL A 117 -21.42 -6.55 -14.99
N GLN A 118 -22.52 -6.68 -15.74
CA GLN A 118 -23.65 -7.51 -15.36
C GLN A 118 -23.31 -9.02 -15.22
N PRO A 119 -22.49 -9.64 -16.11
CA PRO A 119 -22.08 -11.03 -15.93
C PRO A 119 -21.33 -11.32 -14.62
N ILE A 120 -20.61 -10.34 -14.07
CA ILE A 120 -19.85 -10.49 -12.82
C ILE A 120 -20.76 -10.32 -11.59
N LEU A 121 -21.67 -9.34 -11.63
CA LEU A 121 -22.59 -9.06 -10.52
C LEU A 121 -23.77 -10.04 -10.45
N GLY A 122 -24.15 -10.63 -11.58
CA GLY A 122 -25.23 -11.61 -11.69
C GLY A 122 -26.56 -11.10 -11.15
N LEU A 123 -26.88 -9.82 -11.38
CA LEU A 123 -28.10 -9.21 -10.87
C LEU A 123 -29.31 -9.82 -11.58
N GLN A 124 -30.40 -10.05 -10.85
CA GLN A 124 -31.62 -10.59 -11.40
C GLN A 124 -32.72 -9.55 -11.28
N PRO A 125 -33.44 -9.21 -12.36
CA PRO A 125 -34.54 -8.29 -12.27
C PRO A 125 -35.61 -8.82 -11.29
N PRO A 126 -36.37 -7.94 -10.63
CA PRO A 126 -37.47 -8.34 -9.76
C PRO A 126 -38.50 -9.22 -10.49
N PRO A 127 -39.29 -10.04 -9.75
CA PRO A 127 -40.40 -10.79 -10.32
C PRO A 127 -41.31 -9.89 -11.18
N ASP A 128 -41.82 -10.44 -12.29
CA ASP A 128 -42.70 -9.77 -13.24
C ASP A 128 -42.10 -8.56 -14.00
N ARG A 129 -40.77 -8.40 -13.95
CA ARG A 129 -40.03 -7.42 -14.76
C ARG A 129 -38.92 -8.08 -15.57
N SER A 130 -38.54 -7.43 -16.67
CA SER A 130 -37.37 -7.76 -17.47
C SER A 130 -36.42 -6.56 -17.51
N ALA A 131 -35.10 -6.83 -17.44
CA ALA A 131 -34.10 -5.80 -17.72
C ALA A 131 -34.15 -5.39 -19.20
N ASP A 132 -33.77 -4.15 -19.47
CA ASP A 132 -33.49 -3.68 -20.83
C ASP A 132 -32.35 -4.53 -21.43
N PRO A 133 -32.49 -5.06 -22.66
CA PRO A 133 -31.46 -5.87 -23.30
C PRO A 133 -30.08 -5.20 -23.40
N LEU A 134 -30.02 -3.86 -23.41
CA LEU A 134 -28.75 -3.12 -23.45
C LEU A 134 -27.94 -3.25 -22.14
N PHE A 135 -28.55 -3.66 -21.03
CA PHE A 135 -27.84 -3.77 -19.76
C PHE A 135 -26.71 -4.80 -19.79
N ASP A 136 -26.87 -5.89 -20.55
CA ASP A 136 -25.85 -6.93 -20.68
C ASP A 136 -24.64 -6.48 -21.54
N SER A 137 -24.71 -5.34 -22.25
CA SER A 137 -23.60 -4.79 -23.03
C SER A 137 -22.83 -3.66 -22.32
N VAL A 138 -23.24 -3.27 -21.10
CA VAL A 138 -22.60 -2.19 -20.36
C VAL A 138 -21.26 -2.65 -19.74
N THR A 139 -20.22 -1.87 -20.01
CA THR A 139 -18.85 -2.12 -19.55
C THR A 139 -18.44 -1.25 -18.36
N VAL A 140 -17.32 -1.59 -17.73
CA VAL A 140 -16.64 -0.76 -16.73
C VAL A 140 -16.39 0.65 -17.26
N ASP A 141 -15.91 0.78 -18.50
CA ASP A 141 -15.61 2.08 -19.09
C ASP A 141 -16.86 2.93 -19.27
N HIS A 142 -17.97 2.33 -19.74
CA HIS A 142 -19.24 3.04 -19.92
C HIS A 142 -19.75 3.67 -18.61
N PHE A 143 -19.54 3.00 -17.47
CA PHE A 143 -19.88 3.58 -16.17
C PHE A 143 -18.87 4.62 -15.71
N LEU A 144 -17.58 4.38 -15.89
CA LEU A 144 -16.53 5.34 -15.54
C LEU A 144 -16.73 6.65 -16.29
N THR A 145 -17.12 6.62 -17.57
CA THR A 145 -17.23 7.78 -18.47
C THR A 145 -18.64 8.36 -18.59
N HIS A 146 -19.64 7.82 -17.88
CA HIS A 146 -21.05 8.25 -17.99
C HIS A 146 -21.66 8.11 -19.39
N THR A 147 -21.26 7.07 -20.13
CA THR A 147 -21.75 6.78 -21.49
C THR A 147 -22.58 5.50 -21.57
N SER A 148 -23.11 5.01 -20.44
CA SER A 148 -23.89 3.77 -20.37
C SER A 148 -25.29 3.82 -21.01
N GLY A 149 -25.88 5.01 -21.14
CA GLY A 149 -27.28 5.16 -21.61
C GLY A 149 -28.36 4.91 -20.56
N MET A 150 -28.00 4.52 -19.34
CA MET A 150 -28.96 4.29 -18.24
C MET A 150 -29.51 5.61 -17.67
N TYR A 151 -30.81 5.67 -17.40
CA TYR A 151 -31.44 6.81 -16.73
C TYR A 151 -31.46 6.65 -15.20
N ALA A 152 -30.46 7.22 -14.52
CA ALA A 152 -30.33 7.06 -13.08
C ALA A 152 -29.56 8.18 -12.36
N HIS A 153 -29.67 9.43 -12.85
CA HIS A 153 -28.98 10.59 -12.27
C HIS A 153 -29.24 10.74 -10.76
N ASN A 154 -30.50 10.53 -10.31
CA ASN A 154 -30.90 10.69 -8.90
C ASN A 154 -31.29 9.35 -8.25
N VAL A 155 -30.45 8.33 -8.37
CA VAL A 155 -30.66 7.02 -7.68
C VAL A 155 -30.89 7.16 -6.17
N TYR A 156 -30.44 8.25 -5.55
CA TYR A 156 -30.63 8.50 -4.12
C TYR A 156 -32.08 8.81 -3.73
N THR A 157 -32.93 9.21 -4.68
CA THR A 157 -34.33 9.56 -4.43
C THR A 157 -35.32 8.53 -4.97
N VAL A 158 -34.85 7.46 -5.62
CA VAL A 158 -35.74 6.39 -6.13
C VAL A 158 -36.15 5.39 -5.05
N GLY A 159 -35.69 5.55 -3.82
CA GLY A 159 -35.95 4.63 -2.70
C GLY A 159 -37.43 4.30 -2.54
N ASP A 160 -38.30 5.30 -2.48
CA ASP A 160 -39.74 5.10 -2.33
C ASP A 160 -40.37 4.38 -3.53
N VAL A 161 -39.88 4.68 -4.74
CA VAL A 161 -40.34 4.02 -5.98
C VAL A 161 -39.95 2.55 -5.97
N VAL A 162 -38.70 2.24 -5.60
CA VAL A 162 -38.18 0.88 -5.51
C VAL A 162 -38.90 0.12 -4.40
N THR A 163 -39.04 0.70 -3.20
CA THR A 163 -39.77 0.10 -2.07
C THR A 163 -41.21 -0.23 -2.46
N ALA A 164 -41.94 0.71 -3.07
CA ALA A 164 -43.30 0.48 -3.53
C ALA A 164 -43.36 -0.59 -4.64
N ALA A 165 -42.39 -0.59 -5.54
CA ALA A 165 -42.34 -1.50 -6.67
C ALA A 165 -41.91 -2.93 -6.31
N LEU A 166 -41.18 -3.11 -5.21
CA LEU A 166 -40.72 -4.41 -4.70
C LEU A 166 -41.57 -4.92 -3.53
N GLY A 167 -42.34 -4.05 -2.89
CA GLY A 167 -43.14 -4.38 -1.70
C GLY A 167 -42.29 -4.71 -0.47
N VAL A 168 -41.09 -4.16 -0.37
CA VAL A 168 -40.17 -4.39 0.75
C VAL A 168 -40.50 -3.47 1.93
N GLU A 169 -40.21 -3.90 3.16
CA GLU A 169 -40.40 -3.06 4.35
C GLU A 169 -39.11 -2.26 4.63
N GLY A 170 -39.22 -0.93 4.66
CA GLY A 170 -38.10 -0.04 4.89
C GLY A 170 -37.40 0.43 3.61
N PRO A 171 -36.24 1.10 3.75
CA PRO A 171 -35.46 1.52 2.59
C PRO A 171 -34.90 0.32 1.82
N PRO A 172 -34.83 0.40 0.48
CA PRO A 172 -34.30 -0.69 -0.32
C PRO A 172 -32.77 -0.76 -0.20
N THR A 173 -32.25 -1.99 -0.20
CA THR A 173 -30.82 -2.29 -0.19
C THR A 173 -30.15 -1.90 -1.51
N LYS A 174 -28.81 -1.75 -1.50
CA LYS A 174 -28.02 -1.54 -2.72
C LYS A 174 -28.29 -2.58 -3.81
N ARG A 175 -28.50 -3.85 -3.43
CA ARG A 175 -28.78 -4.95 -4.37
C ARG A 175 -30.19 -4.87 -4.95
N GLU A 176 -31.18 -4.45 -4.17
CA GLU A 176 -32.55 -4.25 -4.64
C GLU A 176 -32.64 -3.08 -5.64
N ILE A 177 -31.97 -1.96 -5.34
CA ILE A 177 -31.88 -0.82 -6.26
C ILE A 177 -31.18 -1.25 -7.56
N THR A 178 -30.02 -1.89 -7.47
CA THR A 178 -29.25 -2.30 -8.65
C THR A 178 -29.90 -3.41 -9.46
N SER A 179 -30.77 -4.21 -8.85
CA SER A 179 -31.59 -5.19 -9.58
C SER A 179 -32.81 -4.54 -10.25
N PHE A 180 -33.36 -3.48 -9.67
CA PHE A 180 -34.53 -2.78 -10.19
C PHE A 180 -34.20 -1.84 -11.35
N MET A 181 -33.15 -1.02 -11.21
CA MET A 181 -32.84 0.05 -12.17
C MET A 181 -32.66 -0.41 -13.63
N PRO A 182 -32.08 -1.59 -13.92
CA PRO A 182 -31.99 -2.11 -15.28
C PRO A 182 -33.35 -2.38 -15.95
N THR A 183 -34.46 -2.36 -15.21
CA THR A 183 -35.81 -2.52 -15.78
C THR A 183 -36.40 -1.22 -16.33
N VAL A 184 -35.71 -0.09 -16.12
CA VAL A 184 -36.06 1.21 -16.70
C VAL A 184 -35.43 1.30 -18.10
N PRO A 185 -36.19 1.72 -19.15
CA PRO A 185 -35.65 1.84 -20.50
C PRO A 185 -34.44 2.77 -20.59
N PHE A 186 -33.44 2.37 -21.38
CA PHE A 186 -32.26 3.19 -21.65
C PHE A 186 -32.62 4.40 -22.52
N PHE A 187 -31.91 5.51 -22.35
CA PHE A 187 -32.11 6.75 -23.12
C PHE A 187 -31.41 6.71 -24.48
N PHE A 188 -30.27 6.04 -24.54
CA PHE A 188 -29.45 5.89 -25.74
C PHE A 188 -28.61 4.61 -25.64
N GLU A 189 -28.07 4.16 -26.77
CA GLU A 189 -27.15 3.02 -26.78
C GLU A 189 -25.82 3.42 -26.15
N PRO A 190 -25.12 2.52 -25.42
CA PRO A 190 -23.82 2.84 -24.85
C PRO A 190 -22.86 3.50 -25.84
N GLU A 191 -22.03 4.42 -25.36
CA GLU A 191 -21.04 5.20 -26.14
C GLU A 191 -21.61 6.29 -27.07
N THR A 192 -22.89 6.21 -27.45
CA THR A 192 -23.47 7.13 -28.46
C THR A 192 -23.81 8.51 -27.92
N SER A 193 -23.93 8.67 -26.60
CA SER A 193 -24.16 9.94 -25.93
C SER A 193 -23.60 9.91 -24.51
N TRP A 194 -23.76 11.01 -23.78
CA TRP A 194 -23.27 11.18 -22.41
C TRP A 194 -24.39 11.66 -21.50
N ASP A 195 -24.55 11.03 -20.35
CA ASP A 195 -25.48 11.46 -19.30
C ASP A 195 -24.92 11.13 -17.92
N TYR A 196 -24.75 12.16 -17.09
CA TYR A 196 -24.16 12.03 -15.77
C TYR A 196 -24.95 11.05 -14.91
N ASN A 197 -24.27 10.04 -14.38
CA ASN A 197 -24.96 8.90 -13.77
C ASN A 197 -24.28 8.39 -12.49
N ASN A 198 -24.93 8.66 -11.36
CA ASN A 198 -24.53 8.17 -10.03
C ASN A 198 -24.63 6.65 -9.89
N PHE A 199 -25.64 6.03 -10.52
CA PHE A 199 -25.83 4.58 -10.49
C PHE A 199 -24.63 3.82 -11.06
N GLY A 200 -24.01 4.34 -12.12
CA GLY A 200 -22.83 3.71 -12.70
C GLY A 200 -21.69 3.55 -11.70
N TYR A 201 -21.49 4.53 -10.83
CA TYR A 201 -20.44 4.46 -9.80
C TYR A 201 -20.81 3.53 -8.65
N ILE A 202 -22.09 3.38 -8.30
CA ILE A 202 -22.56 2.35 -7.37
C ILE A 202 -22.27 0.95 -7.93
N MET A 203 -22.53 0.75 -9.22
CA MET A 203 -22.23 -0.52 -9.92
C MET A 203 -20.74 -0.82 -9.92
N LEU A 204 -19.89 0.19 -10.14
CA LEU A 204 -18.43 0.06 -10.04
C LEU A 204 -18.00 -0.31 -8.61
N GLY A 205 -18.56 0.33 -7.59
CA GLY A 205 -18.32 -0.03 -6.19
C GLY A 205 -18.68 -1.49 -5.89
N MET A 206 -19.87 -1.92 -6.29
CA MET A 206 -20.31 -3.31 -6.12
C MET A 206 -19.46 -4.31 -6.92
N LEU A 207 -18.99 -3.91 -8.10
CA LEU A 207 -18.09 -4.72 -8.92
C LEU A 207 -16.76 -4.92 -8.21
N ALA A 208 -16.19 -3.85 -7.65
CA ALA A 208 -14.99 -3.92 -6.83
C ALA A 208 -15.19 -4.83 -5.61
N GLU A 209 -16.32 -4.75 -4.90
CA GLU A 209 -16.63 -5.69 -3.81
C GLU A 209 -16.66 -7.15 -4.29
N GLN A 210 -17.27 -7.38 -5.44
CA GLN A 210 -17.47 -8.71 -5.98
C GLN A 210 -16.16 -9.37 -6.43
N VAL A 211 -15.27 -8.61 -7.09
CA VAL A 211 -13.98 -9.14 -7.56
C VAL A 211 -12.97 -9.26 -6.43
N THR A 212 -12.96 -8.33 -5.47
CA THR A 212 -12.00 -8.36 -4.35
C THR A 212 -12.47 -9.23 -3.17
N GLY A 213 -13.78 -9.40 -2.99
CA GLY A 213 -14.36 -10.00 -1.79
C GLY A 213 -14.25 -9.13 -0.53
N ARG A 214 -13.91 -7.85 -0.66
CA ARG A 214 -13.82 -6.85 0.42
C ARG A 214 -15.00 -5.88 0.34
N ASP A 215 -15.38 -5.30 1.47
CA ASP A 215 -16.29 -4.15 1.47
C ASP A 215 -15.61 -2.96 0.78
N PHE A 216 -16.32 -2.22 -0.07
CA PHE A 216 -15.68 -1.20 -0.90
C PHE A 216 -15.11 -0.03 -0.10
N PRO A 217 -15.82 0.55 0.89
CA PRO A 217 -15.22 1.49 1.82
C PRO A 217 -13.94 0.97 2.47
N GLU A 218 -13.93 -0.27 2.97
CA GLU A 218 -12.70 -0.89 3.50
C GLU A 218 -11.58 -0.92 2.46
N TYR A 219 -11.89 -1.33 1.22
CA TYR A 219 -10.91 -1.34 0.12
C TYR A 219 -10.33 0.06 -0.13
N VAL A 220 -11.16 1.09 -0.25
CA VAL A 220 -10.71 2.48 -0.48
C VAL A 220 -9.85 2.95 0.69
N PHE A 221 -10.28 2.69 1.92
CA PHE A 221 -9.53 3.12 3.09
C PHE A 221 -8.18 2.45 3.14
N ASP A 222 -8.10 1.13 2.93
CA ASP A 222 -6.86 0.35 3.01
C ASP A 222 -5.90 0.54 1.84
N ASN A 223 -6.40 0.72 0.61
CA ASN A 223 -5.57 0.70 -0.59
C ASN A 223 -5.37 2.09 -1.22
N ILE A 224 -6.10 3.12 -0.75
CA ILE A 224 -6.00 4.49 -1.29
C ILE A 224 -5.67 5.49 -0.20
N PHE A 225 -6.53 5.63 0.83
CA PHE A 225 -6.36 6.69 1.83
C PHE A 225 -5.21 6.40 2.78
N ARG A 226 -5.22 5.19 3.34
CA ARG A 226 -4.19 4.73 4.25
C ARG A 226 -2.80 4.89 3.64
N PRO A 227 -2.47 4.35 2.44
CA PRO A 227 -1.17 4.49 1.75
C PRO A 227 -0.62 5.92 1.60
N VAL A 228 -1.48 6.94 1.62
CA VAL A 228 -1.07 8.35 1.45
C VAL A 228 -1.16 9.17 2.73
N GLY A 229 -1.42 8.53 3.88
CA GLY A 229 -1.49 9.17 5.19
C GLY A 229 -2.84 9.85 5.49
N VAL A 230 -3.90 9.49 4.76
CA VAL A 230 -5.26 9.97 5.02
C VAL A 230 -5.96 9.00 5.98
N SER A 231 -6.15 9.42 7.23
CA SER A 231 -6.68 8.57 8.31
C SER A 231 -8.05 9.01 8.84
N ARG A 232 -8.49 10.23 8.53
CA ARG A 232 -9.73 10.80 9.08
C ARG A 232 -10.96 10.53 8.20
N ALA A 233 -10.76 10.12 6.95
CA ALA A 233 -11.82 9.81 6.00
C ALA A 233 -12.73 8.67 6.49
N ARG A 234 -14.03 8.77 6.20
CA ARG A 234 -15.03 7.80 6.64
C ARG A 234 -16.32 7.89 5.83
N MET A 235 -17.15 6.86 5.95
CA MET A 235 -18.52 6.89 5.44
C MET A 235 -19.39 7.79 6.33
N PRO A 236 -20.31 8.59 5.77
CA PRO A 236 -21.24 9.37 6.56
C PRO A 236 -22.29 8.48 7.21
N HIS A 237 -22.82 8.96 8.33
CA HIS A 237 -24.04 8.40 8.91
C HIS A 237 -25.28 9.09 8.34
N SER A 238 -26.39 8.35 8.31
CA SER A 238 -27.67 8.87 7.82
C SER A 238 -28.40 9.71 8.88
N LEU A 239 -28.03 9.67 10.17
CA LEU A 239 -28.68 10.45 11.21
C LEU A 239 -27.79 11.59 11.74
N PRO A 240 -28.34 12.80 11.99
CA PRO A 240 -27.56 13.90 12.58
C PRO A 240 -26.99 13.57 13.96
N SER A 241 -27.66 12.70 14.73
CA SER A 241 -27.19 12.25 16.04
C SER A 241 -25.99 11.31 16.00
N GLU A 242 -25.64 10.80 14.82
CA GLU A 242 -24.55 9.85 14.60
C GLU A 242 -23.35 10.50 13.91
N LEU A 243 -23.37 11.82 13.72
CA LEU A 243 -22.24 12.54 13.14
C LEU A 243 -20.99 12.32 13.97
N ALA A 244 -19.87 12.18 13.27
CA ALA A 244 -18.60 12.13 13.95
C ALA A 244 -18.34 13.48 14.67
N PRO A 245 -17.67 13.48 15.84
CA PRO A 245 -17.49 14.70 16.63
C PRO A 245 -16.83 15.88 15.89
N THR A 246 -16.10 15.61 14.81
CA THR A 246 -15.39 16.61 13.99
C THR A 246 -16.06 16.90 12.64
N GLU A 247 -17.23 16.30 12.36
CA GLU A 247 -18.02 16.58 11.17
C GLU A 247 -18.86 17.84 11.37
N THR A 248 -18.91 18.68 10.34
CA THR A 248 -19.71 19.91 10.37
C THR A 248 -21.21 19.60 10.29
N THR A 249 -22.03 20.53 10.79
CA THR A 249 -23.47 20.53 10.52
C THR A 249 -23.75 21.28 9.23
N TYR A 250 -24.71 20.78 8.44
CA TYR A 250 -25.11 21.37 7.17
C TYR A 250 -26.35 22.25 7.33
N ASP A 251 -26.38 23.36 6.59
CA ASP A 251 -27.50 24.29 6.54
C ASP A 251 -28.02 24.38 5.10
N GLY A 252 -28.70 23.32 4.65
CA GLY A 252 -29.13 23.17 3.27
C GLY A 252 -30.36 24.01 2.93
N VAL A 253 -30.27 24.82 1.89
CA VAL A 253 -31.37 25.58 1.29
C VAL A 253 -32.33 24.66 0.55
N ASP A 254 -31.81 23.65 -0.15
CA ASP A 254 -32.61 22.72 -0.97
C ASP A 254 -33.03 21.43 -0.23
N GLY A 255 -32.64 21.27 1.04
CA GLY A 255 -33.06 20.15 1.88
C GLY A 255 -32.02 19.75 2.92
N ASN A 256 -32.16 18.54 3.47
CA ASN A 256 -31.32 18.04 4.54
C ASN A 256 -30.43 16.87 4.04
N PRO A 257 -29.08 16.98 4.06
CA PRO A 257 -28.21 15.89 3.59
C PRO A 257 -28.39 14.58 4.37
N TYR A 258 -28.94 14.64 5.59
CA TYR A 258 -29.21 13.46 6.41
C TYR A 258 -30.42 12.62 5.91
N THR A 259 -31.14 13.04 4.88
CA THR A 259 -32.22 12.20 4.30
C THR A 259 -31.71 11.19 3.27
N GLU A 260 -30.44 11.28 2.87
CA GLU A 260 -29.82 10.32 1.96
C GLU A 260 -29.32 9.08 2.71
N ILE A 261 -29.56 7.91 2.14
CA ILE A 261 -29.07 6.64 2.70
C ILE A 261 -27.62 6.47 2.28
N ALA A 262 -26.70 6.61 3.23
CA ALA A 262 -25.25 6.54 2.98
C ALA A 262 -24.82 5.28 2.20
N GLU A 263 -25.41 4.13 2.53
CA GLU A 263 -25.14 2.84 1.88
C GLU A 263 -25.51 2.84 0.38
N ASN A 264 -26.44 3.69 -0.05
CA ASN A 264 -26.90 3.76 -1.44
C ASN A 264 -26.12 4.77 -2.29
N ALA A 265 -25.07 5.42 -1.74
CA ALA A 265 -24.22 6.36 -2.47
C ALA A 265 -22.72 6.16 -2.22
N PHE A 266 -22.35 5.02 -1.65
CA PHE A 266 -21.05 4.76 -1.04
C PHE A 266 -19.84 4.94 -1.99
N ALA A 267 -20.03 4.66 -3.28
CA ALA A 267 -19.01 4.80 -4.32
C ALA A 267 -19.22 5.99 -5.26
N ALA A 268 -20.31 6.75 -5.08
CA ALA A 268 -20.73 7.78 -6.03
C ALA A 268 -20.76 9.20 -5.44
N GLY A 269 -21.00 9.36 -4.14
CA GLY A 269 -21.17 10.70 -3.57
C GLY A 269 -21.01 10.89 -2.07
N LEU A 270 -21.07 9.83 -1.26
CA LEU A 270 -21.19 9.98 0.20
C LEU A 270 -19.96 9.45 0.94
N MET A 271 -18.88 10.23 0.91
CA MET A 271 -17.74 10.11 1.83
C MET A 271 -17.55 11.42 2.59
N VAL A 272 -16.97 11.35 3.80
CA VAL A 272 -16.66 12.51 4.63
C VAL A 272 -15.14 12.62 4.80
N MET A 273 -14.58 13.79 4.46
CA MET A 273 -13.12 14.05 4.51
C MET A 273 -12.85 15.52 4.86
N SER A 274 -11.61 15.86 5.22
CA SER A 274 -11.19 17.26 5.38
C SER A 274 -10.53 17.78 4.11
N ALA A 275 -10.47 19.11 3.95
CA ALA A 275 -9.81 19.70 2.80
C ALA A 275 -8.32 19.31 2.71
N PRO A 276 -7.53 19.30 3.80
CA PRO A 276 -6.15 18.79 3.75
C PRO A 276 -6.04 17.31 3.38
N ASP A 277 -6.97 16.43 3.80
CA ASP A 277 -6.92 15.02 3.39
C ASP A 277 -7.07 14.85 1.88
N LEU A 278 -8.04 15.56 1.30
CA LEU A 278 -8.26 15.49 -0.14
C LEU A 278 -7.09 16.13 -0.91
N ALA A 279 -6.53 17.22 -0.37
CA ALA A 279 -5.33 17.84 -0.95
C ALA A 279 -4.14 16.87 -0.93
N ARG A 280 -3.95 16.12 0.17
CA ARG A 280 -2.93 15.08 0.28
C ARG A 280 -3.14 13.98 -0.76
N LEU A 281 -4.37 13.51 -0.94
CA LEU A 281 -4.69 12.50 -1.95
C LEU A 281 -4.37 12.99 -3.37
N TYR A 282 -4.84 14.17 -3.76
CA TYR A 282 -4.61 14.70 -5.11
C TYR A 282 -3.12 14.95 -5.38
N SER A 283 -2.40 15.50 -4.40
CA SER A 283 -0.96 15.69 -4.51
C SER A 283 -0.22 14.35 -4.61
N SER A 284 -0.66 13.33 -3.87
CA SER A 284 -0.08 11.98 -3.95
C SER A 284 -0.28 11.33 -5.33
N ILE A 285 -1.47 11.48 -5.92
CA ILE A 285 -1.79 10.92 -7.24
C ILE A 285 -0.97 11.59 -8.35
N PHE A 286 -0.81 12.92 -8.31
CA PHE A 286 -0.30 13.66 -9.46
C PHE A 286 1.07 14.32 -9.29
N ASP A 287 1.46 14.73 -8.08
CA ASP A 287 2.79 15.30 -7.81
C ASP A 287 3.81 14.21 -7.46
N HIS A 288 3.34 13.09 -6.88
CA HIS A 288 4.18 12.00 -6.37
C HIS A 288 3.69 10.59 -6.79
N PRO A 289 3.35 10.34 -8.07
CA PRO A 289 2.72 9.08 -8.49
C PRO A 289 3.56 7.86 -8.11
N GLU A 290 4.86 7.86 -8.42
CA GLU A 290 5.77 6.74 -8.14
C GLU A 290 5.98 6.50 -6.64
N ALA A 291 6.17 7.57 -5.86
CA ALA A 291 6.35 7.46 -4.42
C ALA A 291 5.06 7.01 -3.72
N SER A 292 3.90 7.43 -4.23
CA SER A 292 2.60 7.06 -3.64
C SER A 292 2.30 5.57 -3.72
N GLY A 293 2.80 4.89 -4.76
CA GLY A 293 2.47 3.50 -5.05
C GLY A 293 0.98 3.24 -5.32
N LEU A 294 0.18 4.29 -5.58
CA LEU A 294 -1.27 4.15 -5.78
C LEU A 294 -1.63 3.53 -7.13
N LEU A 295 -0.96 3.97 -8.20
CA LEU A 295 -1.09 3.52 -9.59
C LEU A 295 0.26 3.66 -10.29
N ASP A 296 0.56 2.78 -11.23
CA ASP A 296 1.67 3.00 -12.15
C ASP A 296 1.39 4.16 -13.13
N ASN A 297 2.43 4.68 -13.78
CA ASN A 297 2.30 5.82 -14.69
C ASN A 297 1.40 5.53 -15.91
N GLN A 298 1.38 4.29 -16.41
CA GLN A 298 0.55 3.92 -17.57
C GLN A 298 -0.93 3.89 -17.18
N THR A 299 -1.24 3.34 -16.02
CA THR A 299 -2.58 3.24 -15.46
C THR A 299 -3.09 4.61 -15.02
N LEU A 300 -2.24 5.47 -14.47
CA LEU A 300 -2.58 6.87 -14.17
C LEU A 300 -3.01 7.65 -15.42
N GLU A 301 -2.23 7.57 -16.51
CA GLU A 301 -2.57 8.22 -17.79
C GLU A 301 -3.84 7.61 -18.42
N ALA A 302 -4.05 6.29 -18.26
CA ALA A 302 -5.32 5.68 -18.63
C ALA A 302 -6.48 6.22 -17.78
N MET A 303 -6.31 6.40 -16.46
CA MET A 303 -7.36 6.87 -15.56
C MET A 303 -7.88 8.27 -15.93
N VAL A 304 -7.03 9.15 -16.45
CA VAL A 304 -7.44 10.52 -16.80
C VAL A 304 -7.76 10.70 -18.29
N SER A 305 -7.69 9.65 -19.11
CA SER A 305 -7.99 9.74 -20.54
C SER A 305 -9.49 9.68 -20.84
N ILE A 306 -9.86 10.23 -22.01
CA ILE A 306 -11.25 10.37 -22.46
C ILE A 306 -11.41 9.51 -23.73
N PRO A 307 -11.92 8.27 -23.61
CA PRO A 307 -11.88 7.30 -24.71
C PRO A 307 -13.00 7.46 -25.74
N PHE A 308 -14.11 8.11 -25.40
CA PHE A 308 -15.30 8.24 -26.25
C PHE A 308 -15.54 9.68 -26.69
N ALA A 309 -15.92 9.88 -27.96
CA ALA A 309 -16.23 11.19 -28.52
C ALA A 309 -17.27 11.97 -27.70
N ALA A 310 -18.31 11.28 -27.20
CA ALA A 310 -19.33 11.88 -26.34
C ALA A 310 -18.76 12.44 -25.01
N GLY A 311 -17.68 11.85 -24.49
CA GLY A 311 -16.95 12.37 -23.34
C GLY A 311 -15.97 13.49 -23.71
N GLU A 312 -15.40 13.46 -24.93
CA GLU A 312 -14.45 14.46 -25.43
C GLU A 312 -15.12 15.82 -25.65
N GLU A 313 -16.35 15.83 -26.18
CA GLU A 313 -17.15 17.06 -26.36
C GLU A 313 -17.41 17.79 -25.04
N LEU A 314 -17.44 17.06 -23.93
CA LEU A 314 -17.69 17.61 -22.61
C LEU A 314 -16.39 17.85 -21.83
N GLY A 315 -15.43 16.93 -21.88
CA GLY A 315 -14.17 16.97 -21.12
C GLY A 315 -14.17 16.12 -19.83
N TYR A 316 -14.99 15.05 -19.78
CA TYR A 316 -15.07 14.13 -18.63
C TYR A 316 -14.33 12.81 -18.92
N GLY A 317 -13.31 12.48 -18.11
CA GLY A 317 -12.50 11.28 -18.23
C GLY A 317 -12.55 10.43 -16.96
N ARG A 318 -13.30 9.33 -16.99
CA ARG A 318 -13.30 8.26 -15.98
C ARG A 318 -13.23 8.76 -14.53
N GLY A 319 -14.11 9.66 -14.09
CA GLY A 319 -14.12 10.16 -12.71
C GLY A 319 -13.34 11.44 -12.48
N TRP A 320 -12.76 12.00 -13.55
CA TRP A 320 -12.00 13.24 -13.54
C TRP A 320 -12.54 14.21 -14.59
N VAL A 321 -12.46 15.48 -14.25
CA VAL A 321 -12.95 16.60 -15.06
C VAL A 321 -11.75 17.40 -15.54
N ASN A 322 -11.62 17.59 -16.86
CA ASN A 322 -10.56 18.40 -17.44
C ASN A 322 -10.86 19.91 -17.29
N LYS A 323 -9.90 20.77 -17.67
CA LYS A 323 -10.06 22.22 -17.59
C LYS A 323 -11.30 22.74 -18.33
N ASP A 324 -11.52 22.26 -19.55
CA ASP A 324 -12.58 22.77 -20.41
C ASP A 324 -13.96 22.39 -19.88
N PHE A 325 -14.17 21.15 -19.43
CA PHE A 325 -15.40 20.75 -18.75
C PHE A 325 -15.61 21.59 -17.49
N PHE A 326 -14.58 21.74 -16.66
CA PHE A 326 -14.69 22.47 -15.41
C PHE A 326 -15.22 23.89 -15.65
N ILE A 327 -14.64 24.60 -16.61
CA ILE A 327 -15.09 25.93 -17.03
C ILE A 327 -16.49 25.90 -17.65
N ASN A 328 -16.77 24.97 -18.58
CA ASN A 328 -18.05 24.86 -19.29
C ASN A 328 -19.21 24.45 -18.37
N SER A 329 -18.91 23.76 -17.27
CA SER A 329 -19.88 23.42 -16.22
C SER A 329 -20.20 24.58 -15.28
N GLY A 330 -19.69 25.79 -15.58
CA GLY A 330 -19.93 27.01 -14.82
C GLY A 330 -18.94 27.23 -13.69
N HIS A 331 -17.93 26.38 -13.49
CA HIS A 331 -16.97 26.53 -12.40
C HIS A 331 -15.70 27.24 -12.86
N THR A 332 -15.31 28.32 -12.18
CA THR A 332 -14.01 28.98 -12.38
C THR A 332 -13.32 29.28 -11.06
N VAL A 333 -11.99 29.14 -11.03
CA VAL A 333 -11.14 29.44 -9.87
C VAL A 333 -10.07 30.43 -10.29
N GLY A 334 -10.48 31.67 -10.55
CA GLY A 334 -9.63 32.79 -10.93
C GLY A 334 -8.65 32.41 -12.04
N TRP A 335 -7.37 32.69 -11.82
CA TRP A 335 -6.32 32.33 -12.78
C TRP A 335 -5.96 30.85 -12.81
N LEU A 336 -6.34 30.07 -11.79
CA LEU A 336 -6.14 28.61 -11.74
C LEU A 336 -7.00 27.87 -12.78
N THR A 337 -7.96 28.53 -13.41
CA THR A 337 -8.74 27.96 -14.51
C THR A 337 -8.74 28.89 -15.72
N ASN A 338 -7.62 29.57 -15.98
CA ASN A 338 -7.50 30.43 -17.15
C ASN A 338 -7.57 29.56 -18.44
N PRO A 339 -8.59 29.77 -19.31
CA PRO A 339 -8.73 28.98 -20.53
C PRO A 339 -7.53 29.15 -21.48
N ASN A 340 -6.78 30.26 -21.36
CA ASN A 340 -5.63 30.55 -22.21
C ASN A 340 -4.29 30.00 -21.69
N ASP A 341 -4.24 29.43 -20.47
CA ASP A 341 -3.00 28.79 -19.99
C ASP A 341 -2.81 27.39 -20.60
N THR A 342 -1.59 26.85 -20.54
CA THR A 342 -1.25 25.52 -21.07
C THR A 342 -1.24 24.43 -20.01
N HIS A 343 -1.65 24.74 -18.77
CA HIS A 343 -1.58 23.78 -17.69
C HIS A 343 -2.77 22.82 -17.76
N ARG A 344 -2.47 21.52 -17.65
CA ARG A 344 -3.50 20.49 -17.49
C ARG A 344 -4.15 20.65 -16.12
N ILE A 345 -5.47 20.44 -16.07
CA ILE A 345 -6.25 20.40 -14.84
C ILE A 345 -6.94 19.06 -14.76
N HIS A 346 -6.82 18.40 -13.60
CA HIS A 346 -7.65 17.28 -13.21
C HIS A 346 -8.45 17.70 -11.98
N SER A 347 -9.77 17.67 -12.11
CA SER A 347 -10.66 18.25 -11.11
C SER A 347 -11.91 17.41 -10.89
N HIS A 348 -12.65 17.71 -9.84
CA HIS A 348 -14.03 17.26 -9.66
C HIS A 348 -14.76 18.19 -8.69
N SER A 349 -16.07 18.36 -8.88
CA SER A 349 -16.95 19.06 -7.93
C SER A 349 -17.87 18.09 -7.19
N GLY A 350 -18.38 18.51 -6.05
CA GLY A 350 -19.38 17.77 -5.29
C GLY A 350 -20.51 18.72 -4.90
N GLY A 351 -21.73 18.26 -5.09
CA GLY A 351 -22.94 19.02 -4.81
C GLY A 351 -24.03 18.10 -4.25
N GLY A 352 -24.88 18.65 -3.39
CA GLY A 352 -26.02 17.98 -2.78
C GLY A 352 -26.72 18.91 -1.79
N MET A 353 -27.76 18.42 -1.10
CA MET A 353 -28.48 19.21 -0.11
C MET A 353 -27.52 19.73 0.98
N GLY A 354 -27.27 21.04 1.02
CA GLY A 354 -26.34 21.66 1.96
C GLY A 354 -24.85 21.36 1.74
N VAL A 355 -24.44 20.76 0.62
CA VAL A 355 -23.04 20.42 0.34
C VAL A 355 -22.59 21.05 -0.97
N HIS A 356 -21.51 21.83 -0.93
CA HIS A 356 -20.78 22.25 -2.12
C HIS A 356 -19.27 22.15 -1.88
N THR A 357 -18.58 21.44 -2.78
CA THR A 357 -17.16 21.13 -2.65
C THR A 357 -16.47 21.17 -4.00
N LEU A 358 -15.25 21.69 -4.04
CA LEU A 358 -14.44 21.79 -5.25
C LEU A 358 -13.02 21.30 -4.97
N ALA A 359 -12.47 20.51 -5.89
CA ALA A 359 -11.08 20.08 -5.85
C ALA A 359 -10.48 20.05 -7.26
N LEU A 360 -9.28 20.60 -7.38
CA LEU A 360 -8.51 20.56 -8.63
C LEU A 360 -7.02 20.39 -8.34
N TRP A 361 -6.35 19.66 -9.22
CA TRP A 361 -4.91 19.64 -9.38
C TRP A 361 -4.54 20.30 -10.71
N ARG A 362 -3.43 21.03 -10.74
CA ARG A 362 -2.84 21.64 -11.93
C ARG A 362 -1.43 21.12 -12.15
N SER A 363 -1.08 20.94 -13.42
CA SER A 363 0.24 20.44 -13.85
C SER A 363 1.47 21.29 -13.44
N ASP A 364 1.27 22.49 -12.91
CA ASP A 364 2.32 23.29 -12.26
C ASP A 364 2.46 22.95 -10.76
N GLY A 365 1.93 21.81 -10.32
CA GLY A 365 2.06 21.30 -8.95
C GLY A 365 1.13 21.97 -7.94
N ILE A 366 0.04 22.61 -8.38
CA ILE A 366 -0.92 23.28 -7.48
C ILE A 366 -2.13 22.38 -7.26
N VAL A 367 -2.43 22.08 -5.99
CA VAL A 367 -3.71 21.49 -5.58
C VAL A 367 -4.51 22.55 -4.82
N PHE A 368 -5.77 22.73 -5.22
CA PHE A 368 -6.73 23.59 -4.52
C PHE A 368 -7.95 22.76 -4.11
N VAL A 369 -8.28 22.79 -2.82
CA VAL A 369 -9.47 22.14 -2.26
C VAL A 369 -10.26 23.14 -1.44
N TRP A 370 -11.56 23.22 -1.69
CA TRP A 370 -12.48 24.07 -0.96
C TRP A 370 -13.79 23.34 -0.65
N PHE A 371 -14.17 23.32 0.63
CA PHE A 371 -15.40 22.71 1.13
C PHE A 371 -16.28 23.73 1.85
N THR A 372 -17.60 23.59 1.71
CA THR A 372 -18.61 24.40 2.40
C THR A 372 -19.68 23.49 3.03
N ASN A 373 -20.35 23.99 4.07
CA ASN A 373 -21.48 23.30 4.70
C ASN A 373 -22.84 23.85 4.29
N LYS A 374 -22.91 24.42 3.08
CA LYS A 374 -24.12 25.03 2.52
C LYS A 374 -24.09 25.06 0.99
N ASP A 375 -25.27 24.87 0.39
CA ASP A 375 -25.67 25.17 -0.99
C ASP A 375 -26.23 26.61 -1.08
N PRO A 376 -25.99 27.38 -2.16
CA PRO A 376 -25.94 26.93 -3.56
C PRO A 376 -24.53 26.66 -4.12
N VAL A 377 -24.51 26.12 -5.34
CA VAL A 377 -23.30 26.02 -6.17
C VAL A 377 -22.71 27.41 -6.38
N VAL A 378 -21.44 27.57 -5.99
CA VAL A 378 -20.65 28.77 -6.24
C VAL A 378 -19.88 28.59 -7.54
N GLU A 379 -20.38 29.22 -8.59
CA GLU A 379 -19.87 29.12 -9.97
C GLU A 379 -18.51 29.79 -10.15
N THR A 380 -18.27 30.94 -9.51
CA THR A 380 -17.04 31.73 -9.73
C THR A 380 -16.33 32.04 -8.41
N ILE A 381 -15.06 31.65 -8.33
CA ILE A 381 -14.13 31.98 -7.24
C ILE A 381 -13.07 32.91 -7.82
N ASP A 382 -12.96 34.15 -7.32
CA ASP A 382 -11.92 35.09 -7.76
C ASP A 382 -10.59 34.80 -7.04
N PHE A 383 -9.96 33.69 -7.41
CA PHE A 383 -8.72 33.23 -6.76
C PHE A 383 -7.56 34.19 -7.07
N PRO A 384 -6.87 34.72 -6.04
CA PRO A 384 -5.87 35.77 -6.23
C PRO A 384 -4.60 35.24 -6.90
N GLN A 385 -3.94 36.11 -7.67
CA GLN A 385 -2.60 35.85 -8.23
C GLN A 385 -1.58 35.71 -7.09
N ILE A 386 -0.89 34.57 -7.05
CA ILE A 386 0.15 34.29 -6.06
C ILE A 386 1.51 34.44 -6.72
N THR A 387 2.25 35.48 -6.35
CA THR A 387 3.58 35.79 -6.93
C THR A 387 4.74 35.27 -6.09
N SER A 388 4.50 34.92 -4.82
CA SER A 388 5.47 34.36 -3.89
C SER A 388 4.79 33.25 -3.09
N TRP A 389 5.23 32.01 -3.28
CA TRP A 389 4.72 30.85 -2.55
C TRP A 389 5.49 30.65 -1.24
N PRO A 390 4.83 30.22 -0.15
CA PRO A 390 5.52 29.87 1.08
C PRO A 390 6.46 28.66 0.90
N ASP A 391 7.58 28.65 1.64
CA ASP A 391 8.56 27.54 1.59
C ASP A 391 8.33 26.44 2.65
N HIS A 392 7.38 26.64 3.56
CA HIS A 392 7.08 25.70 4.64
C HIS A 392 6.17 24.54 4.18
N ASP A 393 6.00 23.55 5.06
CA ASP A 393 5.06 22.44 4.87
C ASP A 393 4.21 22.24 6.13
N LEU A 394 2.89 22.27 5.96
CA LEU A 394 1.90 22.24 7.03
C LEU A 394 1.30 20.84 7.27
N TRP A 395 1.68 19.77 6.56
CA TRP A 395 1.06 18.44 6.75
C TRP A 395 1.02 18.03 8.24
N ALA A 396 2.17 18.10 8.92
CA ALA A 396 2.26 17.76 10.35
C ALA A 396 1.35 18.63 11.25
N SER A 397 1.14 19.90 10.89
CA SER A 397 0.28 20.82 11.65
C SER A 397 -1.21 20.41 11.62
N VAL A 398 -1.62 19.65 10.60
CA VAL A 398 -2.99 19.12 10.43
C VAL A 398 -3.08 17.61 10.68
N GLY A 399 -2.04 17.04 11.30
CA GLY A 399 -1.99 15.63 11.68
C GLY A 399 -1.79 14.66 10.51
N ILE A 400 -1.20 15.13 9.40
CA ILE A 400 -0.77 14.29 8.27
C ILE A 400 0.77 14.21 8.29
N SER A 401 1.36 13.05 8.03
CA SER A 401 2.81 12.88 8.09
C SER A 401 3.54 13.70 7.01
N ASN A 402 4.66 14.32 7.39
CA ASN A 402 5.61 14.93 6.44
C ASN A 402 6.51 13.88 5.76
N GLU A 403 6.47 12.62 6.21
CA GLU A 403 7.22 11.54 5.57
C GLU A 403 6.72 11.33 4.13
N PRO A 404 7.57 10.80 3.23
CA PRO A 404 7.19 10.50 1.85
C PRO A 404 5.87 9.72 1.77
N VAL A 405 5.05 10.05 0.78
CA VAL A 405 3.86 9.26 0.42
C VAL A 405 4.30 7.80 0.21
N GLY A 406 3.50 6.81 0.63
CA GLY A 406 3.88 5.38 0.63
C GLY A 406 4.42 4.84 1.96
N SER A 407 4.63 5.71 2.96
CA SER A 407 5.06 5.35 4.33
C SER A 407 3.90 4.96 5.26
N ALA A 408 2.81 4.40 4.75
CA ALA A 408 1.52 4.50 5.43
C ALA A 408 0.92 3.12 5.81
N PRO A 409 -0.16 3.07 6.61
CA PRO A 409 -0.75 1.89 7.23
C PRO A 409 -0.59 0.59 6.43
N VAL A 410 0.17 -0.34 6.99
CA VAL A 410 0.47 -1.61 6.33
C VAL A 410 -0.38 -2.70 6.94
N GLU A 411 -1.20 -3.35 6.12
CA GLU A 411 -1.62 -4.71 6.40
C GLU A 411 -0.52 -5.65 5.86
N SER A 412 0.17 -6.32 6.78
CA SER A 412 1.16 -7.34 6.46
C SER A 412 0.72 -8.70 6.97
N TRP A 413 1.07 -9.75 6.25
CA TRP A 413 0.92 -11.13 6.65
C TRP A 413 2.28 -11.76 6.87
N ILE A 414 2.41 -12.54 7.93
CA ILE A 414 3.49 -13.50 8.08
C ILE A 414 2.86 -14.87 7.75
N PRO A 415 3.28 -15.52 6.64
CA PRO A 415 2.63 -16.73 6.12
C PRO A 415 2.53 -17.87 7.14
N ALA A 416 3.47 -17.97 8.07
CA ALA A 416 3.39 -18.91 9.18
C ALA A 416 4.22 -18.43 10.37
N VAL A 417 3.63 -18.49 11.56
CA VAL A 417 4.29 -18.42 12.86
C VAL A 417 3.98 -19.69 13.65
N ALA A 418 4.94 -20.17 14.45
CA ALA A 418 4.88 -21.47 15.09
C ALA A 418 5.26 -21.43 16.58
N ARG A 419 4.57 -22.26 17.36
CA ARG A 419 4.97 -22.75 18.69
C ARG A 419 4.54 -24.21 18.80
N THR A 420 5.40 -25.11 18.36
CA THR A 420 5.07 -26.55 18.30
C THR A 420 6.34 -27.39 18.31
N ASP A 421 6.23 -28.63 18.77
CA ASP A 421 7.26 -29.63 18.53
C ASP A 421 7.17 -30.13 17.08
N GLY A 422 8.31 -30.52 16.53
CA GLY A 422 8.47 -30.97 15.15
C GLY A 422 9.17 -32.33 15.04
N VAL A 423 9.58 -32.67 13.82
CA VAL A 423 10.31 -33.91 13.52
C VAL A 423 11.71 -33.88 14.15
N GLY A 424 12.23 -35.02 14.60
CA GLY A 424 13.60 -35.13 15.10
C GLY A 424 13.86 -34.40 16.42
N ASN A 425 12.84 -34.30 17.29
CA ASN A 425 12.89 -33.52 18.55
C ASN A 425 13.11 -32.02 18.35
N SER A 426 12.86 -31.49 17.15
CA SER A 426 12.89 -30.04 16.91
C SER A 426 11.78 -29.33 17.69
N VAL A 427 12.07 -28.14 18.19
CA VAL A 427 11.14 -27.29 18.96
C VAL A 427 11.01 -25.96 18.23
N TRP A 428 9.92 -25.78 17.49
CA TRP A 428 9.72 -24.63 16.62
C TRP A 428 9.13 -23.45 17.38
N ARG A 429 9.74 -22.27 17.22
CA ARG A 429 9.31 -20.98 17.76
C ARG A 429 9.38 -19.92 16.68
N SER A 430 8.56 -18.87 16.83
CA SER A 430 8.62 -17.69 15.96
C SER A 430 8.72 -16.41 16.76
N ASP A 431 9.66 -15.56 16.38
CA ASP A 431 9.77 -14.17 16.83
C ASP A 431 9.25 -13.24 15.72
N VAL A 432 8.60 -12.14 16.10
CA VAL A 432 8.15 -11.10 15.16
C VAL A 432 8.85 -9.79 15.47
N GLY A 433 9.51 -9.22 14.46
CA GLY A 433 10.14 -7.91 14.51
C GLY A 433 9.19 -6.85 13.96
N LEU A 434 9.00 -5.79 14.72
CA LEU A 434 8.21 -4.61 14.37
C LEU A 434 9.12 -3.39 14.44
N LEU A 435 9.12 -2.55 13.41
CA LEU A 435 9.80 -1.26 13.41
C LEU A 435 8.80 -0.18 13.01
N ASN A 436 8.45 0.70 13.95
CA ASN A 436 7.65 1.86 13.67
C ASN A 436 8.50 2.90 12.95
N ARG A 437 8.28 3.06 11.65
CA ARG A 437 9.02 4.04 10.84
C ARG A 437 8.35 5.41 10.83
N SER A 438 7.18 5.54 11.44
CA SER A 438 6.45 6.80 11.46
C SER A 438 7.01 7.74 12.52
N SER A 439 6.71 9.02 12.36
CA SER A 439 6.98 10.06 13.35
C SER A 439 5.95 10.10 14.49
N ALA A 440 4.93 9.22 14.43
CA ALA A 440 3.84 9.13 15.39
C ALA A 440 3.89 7.83 16.20
N THR A 441 3.20 7.81 17.34
CA THR A 441 2.97 6.54 18.05
C THR A 441 2.01 5.71 17.23
N ASN A 442 2.37 4.45 17.00
CA ASN A 442 1.66 3.56 16.10
C ASN A 442 0.96 2.45 16.90
N THR A 443 -0.36 2.35 16.75
CA THR A 443 -1.17 1.26 17.30
C THR A 443 -1.15 0.08 16.34
N VAL A 444 -0.51 -1.01 16.76
CA VAL A 444 -0.36 -2.23 15.96
C VAL A 444 -1.29 -3.31 16.50
N ARG A 445 -2.13 -3.87 15.64
CA ARG A 445 -2.97 -5.04 15.94
C ARG A 445 -2.39 -6.28 15.28
N LEU A 446 -2.08 -7.29 16.07
CA LEU A 446 -1.66 -8.62 15.65
C LEU A 446 -2.86 -9.56 15.72
N ARG A 447 -3.17 -10.23 14.62
CA ARG A 447 -4.25 -11.21 14.50
C ARG A 447 -3.70 -12.58 14.15
N TYR A 448 -3.82 -13.52 15.07
CA TYR A 448 -3.43 -14.92 14.89
C TYR A 448 -4.62 -15.72 14.35
N HIS A 449 -4.47 -16.34 13.17
CA HIS A 449 -5.55 -17.04 12.47
C HIS A 449 -5.56 -18.53 12.79
N GLU A 450 -6.42 -18.95 13.71
CA GLU A 450 -6.65 -20.36 14.01
C GLU A 450 -7.52 -21.01 12.92
N LYS A 451 -7.58 -22.35 12.91
CA LYS A 451 -8.37 -23.11 11.92
C LYS A 451 -9.86 -22.70 11.90
N ASN A 452 -10.42 -22.27 13.03
CA ASN A 452 -11.84 -21.97 13.20
C ASN A 452 -12.10 -20.55 13.77
N GLY A 453 -11.20 -19.60 13.54
CA GLY A 453 -11.36 -18.23 14.06
C GLY A 453 -10.04 -17.47 14.08
N ALA A 454 -10.05 -16.29 14.70
CA ALA A 454 -8.85 -15.50 14.88
C ALA A 454 -8.83 -14.83 16.25
N ILE A 455 -7.64 -14.55 16.77
CA ILE A 455 -7.43 -13.90 18.06
C ILE A 455 -6.58 -12.65 17.85
N ASP A 456 -7.05 -11.53 18.38
CA ASP A 456 -6.39 -10.25 18.26
C ASP A 456 -5.62 -9.89 19.53
N ARG A 457 -4.51 -9.18 19.34
CA ARG A 457 -3.74 -8.51 20.37
C ARG A 457 -3.29 -7.16 19.84
N GLU A 458 -3.44 -6.12 20.65
CA GLU A 458 -2.97 -4.78 20.31
C GLU A 458 -1.75 -4.39 21.15
N LEU A 459 -0.91 -3.55 20.57
CA LEU A 459 0.24 -2.93 21.23
C LEU A 459 0.54 -1.57 20.62
N GLU A 460 1.14 -0.67 21.39
CA GLU A 460 1.63 0.61 20.89
C GLU A 460 3.15 0.57 20.71
N LEU A 461 3.62 1.19 19.64
CA LEU A 461 5.02 1.44 19.34
C LEU A 461 5.27 2.94 19.29
N ALA A 462 6.25 3.43 20.06
CA ALA A 462 6.67 4.83 19.96
C ALA A 462 7.29 5.13 18.58
N PRO A 463 7.36 6.41 18.15
CA PRO A 463 8.06 6.79 16.91
C PRO A 463 9.49 6.24 16.87
N GLY A 464 9.85 5.57 15.77
CA GLY A 464 11.18 4.95 15.62
C GLY A 464 11.43 3.67 16.44
N GLU A 465 10.49 3.26 17.30
CA GLU A 465 10.68 2.10 18.17
C GLU A 465 10.83 0.82 17.34
N SER A 466 11.83 0.00 17.68
CA SER A 466 11.97 -1.36 17.20
C SER A 466 11.69 -2.36 18.32
N ARG A 467 10.68 -3.19 18.12
CA ARG A 467 10.25 -4.20 19.10
C ARG A 467 10.31 -5.60 18.49
N THR A 468 10.92 -6.52 19.22
CA THR A 468 10.84 -7.96 18.93
C THR A 468 9.87 -8.59 19.91
N ILE A 469 8.87 -9.29 19.39
CA ILE A 469 7.95 -10.12 20.16
C ILE A 469 8.45 -11.56 20.07
N SER A 470 9.17 -11.98 21.10
CA SER A 470 9.65 -13.36 21.20
C SER A 470 8.49 -14.33 21.42
N ASP A 471 8.54 -15.49 20.77
CA ASP A 471 7.51 -16.54 20.89
C ASP A 471 6.08 -15.98 20.70
N VAL A 472 5.86 -15.38 19.52
CA VAL A 472 4.65 -14.60 19.22
C VAL A 472 3.37 -15.41 19.42
N VAL A 473 3.38 -16.71 19.11
CA VAL A 473 2.23 -17.61 19.30
C VAL A 473 1.96 -17.87 20.79
N GLY A 474 3.02 -18.06 21.59
CA GLY A 474 2.91 -18.14 23.04
C GLY A 474 2.35 -16.86 23.66
N SER A 475 2.63 -15.72 23.03
CA SER A 475 2.12 -14.40 23.43
C SER A 475 0.59 -14.27 23.31
N PHE A 476 -0.07 -15.18 22.59
CA PHE A 476 -1.54 -15.34 22.51
C PHE A 476 -2.07 -16.47 23.43
N ASP A 477 -1.24 -17.05 24.30
CA ASP A 477 -1.54 -18.26 25.07
C ASP A 477 -2.01 -19.43 24.18
N ARG A 478 -1.32 -19.63 23.05
CA ARG A 478 -1.60 -20.69 22.07
C ARG A 478 -0.38 -21.55 21.78
N ASN A 479 -0.63 -22.71 21.19
CA ASN A 479 0.36 -23.61 20.59
C ASN A 479 -0.15 -23.98 19.19
N GLY A 480 0.77 -24.32 18.28
CA GLY A 480 0.47 -24.70 16.90
C GLY A 480 1.21 -23.83 15.88
N SER A 481 0.75 -23.89 14.62
CA SER A 481 1.27 -23.08 13.52
C SER A 481 0.12 -22.52 12.70
N ALA A 482 0.20 -21.23 12.37
CA ALA A 482 -0.82 -20.51 11.62
C ALA A 482 -0.26 -19.19 11.07
N PRO A 483 -0.92 -18.55 10.08
CA PRO A 483 -0.54 -17.22 9.64
C PRO A 483 -0.84 -16.16 10.70
N LEU A 484 -0.03 -15.10 10.70
CA LEU A 484 -0.22 -13.92 11.55
C LEU A 484 -0.44 -12.70 10.66
N GLN A 485 -1.55 -12.00 10.86
CA GLN A 485 -1.84 -10.74 10.20
C GLN A 485 -1.48 -9.59 11.12
N VAL A 486 -0.83 -8.56 10.59
CA VAL A 486 -0.36 -7.38 11.32
C VAL A 486 -0.99 -6.16 10.68
N PHE A 487 -1.79 -5.44 11.46
CA PHE A 487 -2.40 -4.19 11.05
C PHE A 487 -1.68 -3.04 11.75
N SER A 488 -1.44 -1.99 11.00
CA SER A 488 -0.85 -0.76 11.48
C SER A 488 -1.61 0.40 10.87
N ALA A 489 -1.82 1.48 11.62
CA ALA A 489 -2.40 2.74 11.11
C ALA A 489 -1.33 3.70 10.57
N ASP A 490 -0.05 3.36 10.67
CA ASP A 490 1.08 4.15 10.19
C ASP A 490 2.17 3.25 9.56
N ALA A 491 3.27 3.85 9.11
CA ALA A 491 4.46 3.14 8.62
C ALA A 491 4.91 2.05 9.59
N LEU A 492 4.86 0.79 9.15
CA LEU A 492 5.35 -0.33 9.94
C LEU A 492 6.12 -1.29 9.06
N THR A 493 7.33 -1.63 9.49
CA THR A 493 8.08 -2.74 8.91
C THR A 493 7.86 -3.98 9.77
N VAL A 494 7.45 -5.07 9.14
CA VAL A 494 7.18 -6.36 9.78
C VAL A 494 8.17 -7.40 9.25
N THR A 495 8.88 -8.06 10.15
CA THR A 495 9.73 -9.22 9.86
C THR A 495 9.41 -10.35 10.82
N SER A 496 9.78 -11.57 10.45
CA SER A 496 9.65 -12.71 11.34
C SER A 496 10.85 -13.63 11.23
N ARG A 497 11.18 -14.29 12.34
CA ARG A 497 12.15 -15.38 12.38
C ARG A 497 11.48 -16.60 12.96
N THR A 498 11.45 -17.69 12.20
CA THR A 498 10.98 -18.99 12.68
C THR A 498 12.17 -19.93 12.82
N TYR A 499 12.37 -20.49 14.01
CA TYR A 499 13.58 -21.22 14.37
C TYR A 499 13.29 -22.49 15.16
N ASN A 500 14.18 -23.47 15.01
CA ASN A 500 14.32 -24.60 15.89
C ASN A 500 15.13 -24.17 17.13
N GLN A 501 14.57 -24.38 18.32
CA GLN A 501 15.19 -24.06 19.60
C GLN A 501 15.87 -25.30 20.19
N SER A 502 17.16 -25.19 20.50
CA SER A 502 17.95 -26.25 21.13
C SER A 502 18.61 -25.77 22.44
N LEU A 503 19.30 -26.67 23.16
CA LEU A 503 20.09 -26.29 24.34
C LEU A 503 21.31 -25.44 23.98
N ASP A 504 21.85 -25.65 22.78
CA ASP A 504 23.11 -25.05 22.31
C ASP A 504 22.89 -23.80 21.45
N GLY A 505 21.65 -23.33 21.31
CA GLY A 505 21.28 -22.13 20.57
C GLY A 505 20.09 -22.34 19.64
N THR A 506 19.95 -21.45 18.65
CA THR A 506 18.82 -21.43 17.72
C THR A 506 19.25 -21.58 16.26
N PHE A 507 18.41 -22.23 15.46
CA PHE A 507 18.61 -22.46 14.02
C PHE A 507 17.40 -21.97 13.24
N GLY A 508 17.52 -20.90 12.45
CA GLY A 508 16.35 -20.11 12.05
C GLY A 508 16.36 -19.48 10.67
N GLN A 509 15.18 -19.49 10.07
CA GLN A 509 14.89 -18.81 8.80
C GLN A 509 14.14 -17.49 9.04
N SER A 510 14.39 -16.52 8.16
CA SER A 510 13.63 -15.27 8.09
C SER A 510 12.50 -15.40 7.08
N LEU A 511 11.31 -14.92 7.45
CA LEU A 511 10.24 -14.64 6.51
C LEU A 511 9.81 -13.20 6.72
N ASP A 512 9.82 -12.43 5.65
CA ASP A 512 9.35 -11.05 5.69
C ASP A 512 7.83 -10.99 5.82
N GLY A 513 7.34 -9.89 6.39
CA GLY A 513 5.93 -9.54 6.27
C GLY A 513 5.60 -9.29 4.81
N VAL A 514 4.62 -10.02 4.28
CA VAL A 514 4.12 -9.85 2.91
C VAL A 514 2.95 -8.90 2.95
N THR A 515 2.93 -7.90 2.08
CA THR A 515 1.82 -6.94 2.02
C THR A 515 0.54 -7.63 1.58
N ALA A 516 -0.62 -7.12 2.03
CA ALA A 516 -1.94 -7.61 1.65
C ALA A 516 -2.20 -7.59 0.13
N THR A 517 -1.41 -6.82 -0.61
CA THR A 517 -1.35 -6.73 -2.07
C THR A 517 0.05 -7.16 -2.51
N GLY A 518 0.16 -8.21 -3.35
CA GLY A 518 1.46 -8.76 -3.79
C GLY A 518 1.59 -10.28 -3.72
N GLY A 519 0.52 -10.99 -3.36
CA GLY A 519 0.40 -12.43 -3.60
C GLY A 519 0.00 -12.73 -5.04
N LEU A 520 0.13 -13.99 -5.44
CA LEU A 520 -0.23 -14.49 -6.77
C LEU A 520 -1.74 -14.44 -7.01
N GLU A 521 -2.10 -14.00 -8.20
CA GLU A 521 -3.45 -13.92 -8.72
C GLU A 521 -3.80 -15.13 -9.59
N SER A 522 -5.10 -15.33 -9.85
CA SER A 522 -5.58 -16.41 -10.72
C SER A 522 -4.95 -16.34 -12.12
N GLY A 523 -4.29 -17.42 -12.53
CA GLY A 523 -3.57 -17.49 -13.80
C GLY A 523 -2.06 -17.23 -13.65
N GLU A 524 -1.61 -16.66 -12.54
CA GLU A 524 -0.20 -16.44 -12.26
C GLU A 524 0.47 -17.66 -11.67
N SER A 525 1.81 -17.64 -11.68
CA SER A 525 2.63 -18.67 -11.08
C SER A 525 3.91 -18.11 -10.49
N ALA A 526 4.38 -18.76 -9.43
CA ALA A 526 5.71 -18.52 -8.89
C ALA A 526 6.54 -19.80 -8.84
N VAL A 527 7.84 -19.61 -8.68
CA VAL A 527 8.84 -20.65 -8.56
C VAL A 527 9.48 -20.62 -7.18
N LEU A 528 9.68 -21.80 -6.60
CA LEU A 528 10.53 -22.01 -5.43
C LEU A 528 11.77 -22.79 -5.87
N MET A 529 12.92 -22.12 -5.90
CA MET A 529 14.20 -22.67 -6.33
C MET A 529 14.88 -23.50 -5.23
N GLN A 530 15.94 -24.24 -5.57
CA GLN A 530 16.84 -24.90 -4.61
C GLN A 530 16.17 -25.87 -3.62
N LEU A 531 15.02 -26.44 -3.97
CA LEU A 531 14.40 -27.46 -3.14
C LEU A 531 15.22 -28.75 -3.20
N ARG A 532 15.40 -29.38 -2.05
CA ARG A 532 16.22 -30.59 -1.88
C ARG A 532 15.51 -31.67 -1.07
N GLU A 533 15.74 -32.92 -1.42
CA GLU A 533 15.22 -34.10 -0.72
C GLU A 533 16.21 -35.25 -0.84
N ASP A 534 16.94 -35.53 0.25
CA ASP A 534 17.85 -36.66 0.40
C ASP A 534 18.05 -37.05 1.88
N ASP A 535 19.01 -37.94 2.15
CA ASP A 535 19.35 -38.38 3.51
C ASP A 535 19.80 -37.22 4.42
N THR A 536 20.38 -36.17 3.86
CA THR A 536 20.93 -35.03 4.60
C THR A 536 19.97 -33.86 4.71
N THR A 537 19.04 -33.71 3.75
CA THR A 537 18.23 -32.49 3.62
C THR A 537 16.80 -32.82 3.20
N ARG A 538 15.82 -32.07 3.70
CA ARG A 538 14.41 -32.19 3.29
C ARG A 538 13.77 -30.84 3.00
N SER A 539 12.79 -30.81 2.12
CA SER A 539 12.05 -29.57 1.82
C SER A 539 10.61 -29.58 2.32
N ASN A 540 10.10 -28.41 2.69
CA ASN A 540 8.69 -28.16 2.88
C ASN A 540 8.25 -26.98 1.98
N ILE A 541 6.98 -26.96 1.58
CA ILE A 541 6.38 -25.84 0.84
C ILE A 541 5.19 -25.32 1.64
N GLY A 542 5.17 -24.04 1.97
CA GLY A 542 4.02 -23.35 2.53
C GLY A 542 3.28 -22.54 1.46
N ILE A 543 1.96 -22.66 1.45
CA ILE A 543 1.06 -21.94 0.53
C ILE A 543 0.04 -21.22 1.39
N HIS A 544 0.15 -19.90 1.46
CA HIS A 544 -0.69 -19.03 2.26
C HIS A 544 -1.72 -18.32 1.38
N ASN A 545 -2.98 -18.41 1.76
CA ASN A 545 -4.07 -17.70 1.11
C ASN A 545 -4.51 -16.53 1.99
N GLN A 546 -4.17 -15.31 1.58
CA GLN A 546 -4.56 -14.08 2.29
C GLN A 546 -6.04 -13.73 2.03
N TRP A 547 -6.59 -14.24 0.93
CA TRP A 547 -7.95 -13.93 0.50
C TRP A 547 -9.00 -14.51 1.45
N ARG A 548 -10.15 -13.83 1.52
CA ARG A 548 -11.29 -14.22 2.35
C ARG A 548 -12.12 -15.37 1.76
N ARG A 549 -11.73 -15.89 0.59
CA ARG A 549 -12.33 -17.08 -0.02
C ARG A 549 -11.27 -18.15 -0.26
N SER A 550 -11.68 -19.40 -0.31
CA SER A 550 -10.80 -20.51 -0.63
C SER A 550 -10.26 -20.38 -2.06
N ALA A 551 -8.97 -20.65 -2.22
CA ALA A 551 -8.27 -20.67 -3.50
C ALA A 551 -7.94 -22.11 -3.92
N ARG A 552 -7.60 -22.28 -5.20
CA ARG A 552 -7.13 -23.54 -5.75
C ARG A 552 -5.83 -23.29 -6.49
N VAL A 553 -4.82 -24.07 -6.15
CA VAL A 553 -3.48 -23.99 -6.75
C VAL A 553 -3.11 -25.33 -7.35
N GLU A 554 -2.24 -25.31 -8.35
CA GLU A 554 -1.53 -26.48 -8.85
C GLU A 554 -0.06 -26.40 -8.44
N VAL A 555 0.44 -27.49 -7.87
CA VAL A 555 1.84 -27.63 -7.46
C VAL A 555 2.51 -28.62 -8.39
N GLU A 556 3.55 -28.17 -9.06
CA GLU A 556 4.42 -28.95 -9.93
C GLU A 556 5.81 -29.02 -9.32
N LEU A 557 6.38 -30.22 -9.22
CA LEU A 557 7.74 -30.43 -8.74
C LEU A 557 8.61 -30.92 -9.89
N TYR A 558 9.81 -30.37 -9.99
CA TYR A 558 10.79 -30.67 -11.02
C TYR A 558 12.11 -31.06 -10.39
N ASP A 559 12.86 -31.95 -11.04
CA ASP A 559 14.27 -32.17 -10.70
C ASP A 559 15.18 -31.11 -11.35
N GLY A 560 16.48 -31.18 -11.09
CA GLY A 560 17.46 -30.19 -11.56
C GLY A 560 17.63 -30.13 -13.08
N ASP A 561 17.30 -31.20 -13.79
CA ASP A 561 17.34 -31.23 -15.26
C ASP A 561 16.07 -30.59 -15.87
N GLY A 562 15.12 -30.14 -15.05
CA GLY A 562 13.84 -29.59 -15.50
C GLY A 562 12.80 -30.65 -15.83
N SER A 563 13.01 -31.91 -15.45
CA SER A 563 12.03 -32.98 -15.67
C SER A 563 10.93 -32.92 -14.61
N LEU A 564 9.67 -32.97 -15.05
CA LEU A 564 8.52 -32.98 -14.14
C LEU A 564 8.50 -34.29 -13.33
N VAL A 565 8.63 -34.16 -12.02
CA VAL A 565 8.49 -35.26 -11.05
C VAL A 565 7.00 -35.53 -10.79
N ILE A 566 6.22 -34.50 -10.45
CA ILE A 566 4.79 -34.65 -10.19
C ILE A 566 4.00 -33.33 -10.31
N ARG A 567 2.72 -33.45 -10.66
CA ARG A 567 1.71 -32.38 -10.65
C ARG A 567 0.52 -32.74 -9.74
N ARG A 568 0.14 -31.85 -8.82
CA ARG A 568 -1.01 -32.03 -7.90
C ARG A 568 -1.74 -30.72 -7.61
N ALA A 569 -3.07 -30.74 -7.71
CA ALA A 569 -3.91 -29.64 -7.24
C ALA A 569 -4.09 -29.65 -5.71
N ARG A 570 -4.25 -28.46 -5.13
CA ARG A 570 -4.52 -28.23 -3.71
C ARG A 570 -5.54 -27.11 -3.54
N ASP A 571 -6.51 -27.34 -2.66
CA ASP A 571 -7.41 -26.30 -2.18
C ASP A 571 -6.78 -25.64 -0.95
N ILE A 572 -6.74 -24.32 -0.94
CA ILE A 572 -6.14 -23.50 0.11
C ILE A 572 -7.28 -22.73 0.78
N PRO A 573 -7.69 -23.07 2.01
CA PRO A 573 -8.77 -22.39 2.70
C PRO A 573 -8.50 -20.89 2.86
N ALA A 574 -9.56 -20.09 2.95
CA ALA A 574 -9.48 -18.65 3.16
C ALA A 574 -8.67 -18.30 4.41
N GLN A 575 -7.73 -17.36 4.32
CA GLN A 575 -6.95 -16.85 5.45
C GLN A 575 -6.17 -17.93 6.21
N GLN A 576 -5.77 -18.99 5.52
CA GLN A 576 -5.05 -20.13 6.11
C GLN A 576 -3.81 -20.46 5.29
N THR A 577 -2.89 -21.20 5.92
CA THR A 577 -1.68 -21.71 5.30
C THR A 577 -1.74 -23.23 5.20
N VAL A 578 -1.49 -23.76 4.02
CA VAL A 578 -1.34 -25.19 3.77
C VAL A 578 0.15 -25.49 3.58
N GLN A 579 0.68 -26.38 4.42
CA GLN A 579 2.05 -26.85 4.33
C GLN A 579 2.12 -28.25 3.71
N LEU A 580 2.96 -28.41 2.69
CA LEU A 580 3.33 -29.67 2.09
C LEU A 580 4.69 -30.10 2.67
N ASN A 581 4.67 -31.16 3.48
CA ASN A 581 5.88 -31.69 4.10
C ASN A 581 6.57 -32.71 3.18
N ARG A 582 7.87 -32.56 2.93
CA ARG A 582 8.67 -33.48 2.09
C ARG A 582 8.00 -33.78 0.74
N PRO A 583 7.69 -32.76 -0.08
CA PRO A 583 6.82 -32.93 -1.24
C PRO A 583 7.42 -33.85 -2.31
N PHE A 584 8.74 -33.84 -2.52
CA PHE A 584 9.41 -34.77 -3.44
C PHE A 584 9.26 -36.22 -2.99
N PHE A 585 9.43 -36.50 -1.70
CA PHE A 585 9.24 -37.85 -1.17
C PHE A 585 7.77 -38.27 -1.12
N LYS A 586 6.91 -37.49 -0.45
CA LYS A 586 5.52 -37.88 -0.17
C LYS A 586 4.59 -37.79 -1.37
N LEU A 587 4.87 -36.89 -2.31
CA LEU A 587 4.07 -36.74 -3.52
C LEU A 587 4.77 -37.43 -4.70
N GLY A 588 6.05 -37.12 -4.91
CA GLY A 588 6.82 -37.59 -6.06
C GLY A 588 7.44 -38.99 -5.92
N GLY A 589 7.58 -39.51 -4.69
CA GLY A 589 8.25 -40.79 -4.43
C GLY A 589 9.77 -40.76 -4.66
N ARG A 590 10.40 -39.57 -4.60
CA ARG A 590 11.85 -39.36 -4.79
C ARG A 590 12.51 -38.93 -3.47
N ASP A 591 13.69 -39.46 -3.18
CA ASP A 591 14.56 -39.14 -2.04
C ASP A 591 16.02 -38.91 -2.47
N ASP A 592 16.21 -38.55 -3.74
CA ASP A 592 17.47 -38.37 -4.45
C ASP A 592 17.48 -37.05 -5.24
N VAL A 593 16.82 -36.02 -4.71
CA VAL A 593 16.66 -34.72 -5.40
C VAL A 593 17.62 -33.70 -4.81
N GLU A 594 18.76 -33.50 -5.46
CA GLU A 594 19.82 -32.60 -4.98
C GLU A 594 19.55 -31.12 -5.32
N SER A 595 18.88 -30.84 -6.45
CA SER A 595 18.67 -29.48 -6.99
C SER A 595 17.29 -29.32 -7.65
N GLY A 596 16.23 -29.73 -6.97
CA GLY A 596 14.85 -29.60 -7.46
C GLY A 596 14.27 -28.19 -7.32
N TYR A 597 13.15 -27.94 -7.99
CA TYR A 597 12.36 -26.72 -7.82
C TYR A 597 10.86 -27.02 -7.90
N ALA A 598 10.04 -26.08 -7.43
CA ALA A 598 8.59 -26.16 -7.55
C ALA A 598 8.03 -24.99 -8.34
N VAL A 599 6.97 -25.24 -9.11
CA VAL A 599 6.13 -24.22 -9.73
C VAL A 599 4.76 -24.30 -9.09
N ILE A 600 4.27 -23.17 -8.56
CA ILE A 600 2.94 -23.07 -7.97
C ILE A 600 2.13 -22.12 -8.84
N SER A 601 1.10 -22.65 -9.50
CA SER A 601 0.18 -21.87 -10.34
C SER A 601 -1.16 -21.70 -9.63
N VAL A 602 -1.68 -20.49 -9.55
CA VAL A 602 -3.02 -20.23 -9.01
C VAL A 602 -4.04 -20.52 -10.10
N ARG A 603 -4.95 -21.47 -9.84
CA ARG A 603 -6.03 -21.88 -10.75
C ARG A 603 -7.32 -21.10 -10.49
N SER A 604 -7.54 -20.69 -9.25
CA SER A 604 -8.61 -19.78 -8.85
C SER A 604 -8.28 -19.13 -7.51
N GLY A 605 -8.61 -17.86 -7.34
CA GLY A 605 -8.34 -17.08 -6.13
C GLY A 605 -7.27 -16.02 -6.35
N GLN A 606 -6.96 -15.29 -5.28
CA GLN A 606 -6.09 -14.12 -5.31
C GLN A 606 -5.23 -14.04 -4.05
N ASP A 607 -4.21 -13.18 -4.07
CA ASP A 607 -3.33 -12.88 -2.94
C ASP A 607 -2.67 -14.15 -2.32
N ILE A 608 -2.25 -15.09 -3.18
CA ILE A 608 -1.62 -16.35 -2.76
C ILE A 608 -0.11 -16.17 -2.62
N TYR A 609 0.40 -16.30 -1.41
CA TYR A 609 1.83 -16.25 -1.15
C TYR A 609 2.40 -17.66 -0.96
N VAL A 610 3.57 -17.94 -1.52
CA VAL A 610 4.24 -19.24 -1.36
C VAL A 610 5.66 -19.07 -0.85
N TYR A 611 6.13 -20.06 -0.10
CA TYR A 611 7.51 -20.12 0.37
C TYR A 611 7.94 -21.58 0.50
N GLY A 612 9.25 -21.82 0.40
CA GLY A 612 9.88 -23.09 0.71
C GLY A 612 10.69 -23.00 2.01
N SER A 613 10.93 -24.15 2.61
CA SER A 613 11.93 -24.30 3.67
C SER A 613 12.76 -25.54 3.39
N VAL A 614 14.05 -25.35 3.13
CA VAL A 614 15.03 -26.43 2.98
C VAL A 614 15.68 -26.66 4.34
N ILE A 615 15.62 -27.88 4.86
CA ILE A 615 15.94 -28.17 6.25
C ILE A 615 17.01 -29.25 6.31
N ASP A 616 18.10 -28.95 7.01
CA ASP A 616 19.14 -29.93 7.33
C ASP A 616 18.57 -30.98 8.30
N ASN A 617 18.73 -32.26 7.97
CA ASN A 617 18.16 -33.37 8.73
C ASN A 617 18.92 -33.65 10.03
N ALA A 618 20.21 -33.30 10.11
CA ALA A 618 21.03 -33.51 11.30
C ALA A 618 20.76 -32.42 12.34
N THR A 619 20.73 -31.16 11.92
CA THR A 619 20.67 -30.00 12.82
C THR A 619 19.23 -29.49 13.00
N GLY A 620 18.37 -29.75 12.02
CA GLY A 620 17.03 -29.15 11.95
C GLY A 620 17.02 -27.68 11.53
N ASP A 621 18.15 -27.17 11.02
CA ASP A 621 18.27 -25.78 10.54
C ASP A 621 17.50 -25.54 9.23
N PRO A 622 16.52 -24.63 9.21
CA PRO A 622 15.82 -24.25 7.99
C PRO A 622 16.50 -23.08 7.26
N THR A 623 16.55 -23.17 5.94
CA THR A 623 16.78 -22.03 5.04
C THR A 623 15.48 -21.70 4.29
N ALA A 624 14.99 -20.47 4.42
CA ALA A 624 13.80 -19.99 3.71
C ALA A 624 14.10 -19.82 2.22
N ILE A 625 13.17 -20.29 1.39
CA ILE A 625 13.18 -20.10 -0.06
C ILE A 625 11.99 -19.20 -0.41
N PRO A 626 12.19 -17.92 -0.74
CA PRO A 626 11.12 -17.04 -1.18
C PRO A 626 10.60 -17.44 -2.56
N MET A 627 9.36 -17.06 -2.86
CA MET A 627 8.80 -17.20 -4.20
C MET A 627 9.43 -16.22 -5.18
N LYS A 628 9.64 -16.66 -6.42
CA LYS A 628 10.06 -15.82 -7.55
C LYS A 628 9.02 -15.84 -8.65
N ILE A 629 8.72 -14.69 -9.22
CA ILE A 629 7.75 -14.53 -10.31
C ILE A 629 8.50 -14.24 -11.62
N GLY A 630 8.02 -14.79 -12.73
CA GLY A 630 8.61 -14.59 -14.05
C GLY A 630 9.86 -15.44 -14.32
N SER A 631 10.60 -15.06 -15.37
CA SER A 631 11.82 -15.74 -15.83
C SER A 631 13.11 -15.15 -15.24
N GLY A 632 13.01 -14.08 -14.47
CA GLY A 632 14.15 -13.34 -13.92
C GLY A 632 14.69 -12.27 -14.87
N ASP A 633 15.90 -11.80 -14.58
CA ASP A 633 16.57 -10.71 -15.28
C ASP A 633 17.92 -11.18 -15.87
N ASP A 634 18.40 -10.51 -16.91
CA ASP A 634 19.68 -10.76 -17.57
C ASP A 634 20.89 -10.27 -16.75
N ARG A 635 20.70 -9.25 -15.91
CA ARG A 635 21.70 -8.74 -14.96
C ARG A 635 21.17 -8.70 -13.52
N GLN A 636 21.84 -9.43 -12.63
CA GLN A 636 21.48 -9.52 -11.21
C GLN A 636 22.72 -9.56 -10.32
N TRP A 637 22.52 -9.29 -9.03
CA TRP A 637 23.57 -9.33 -8.02
C TRP A 637 23.14 -10.12 -6.79
N ILE A 638 24.05 -10.96 -6.29
CA ILE A 638 23.97 -11.56 -4.97
C ILE A 638 24.84 -10.70 -4.05
N ALA A 639 24.21 -10.14 -3.02
CA ALA A 639 24.81 -9.11 -2.17
C ALA A 639 26.00 -9.59 -1.32
N ALA A 640 26.15 -10.90 -1.12
CA ALA A 640 27.27 -11.47 -0.40
C ALA A 640 27.59 -12.90 -0.86
N ALA A 641 28.89 -13.18 -1.00
CA ALA A 641 29.44 -14.51 -1.13
C ALA A 641 30.75 -14.62 -0.34
N ALA A 642 31.09 -15.81 0.14
CA ALA A 642 32.28 -16.02 0.94
C ALA A 642 32.90 -17.41 0.76
N HIS A 643 34.23 -17.46 0.82
CA HIS A 643 35.02 -18.67 1.08
C HIS A 643 36.14 -18.34 2.07
N GLY A 644 35.98 -18.74 3.32
CA GLY A 644 37.04 -18.53 4.32
C GLY A 644 36.60 -18.68 5.77
N GLY A 645 37.55 -18.48 6.68
CA GLY A 645 37.28 -18.44 8.12
C GLY A 645 36.59 -17.14 8.54
N GLY A 646 35.77 -17.21 9.58
CA GLY A 646 35.11 -16.07 10.22
C GLY A 646 35.32 -16.06 11.73
N ALA A 647 34.55 -15.24 12.43
CA ALA A 647 34.59 -15.16 13.90
C ALA A 647 34.12 -16.47 14.55
N HIS A 648 34.52 -16.71 15.80
CA HIS A 648 34.09 -17.89 16.58
C HIS A 648 34.34 -19.24 15.88
N GLY A 649 35.40 -19.33 15.05
CA GLY A 649 35.76 -20.56 14.35
C GLY A 649 34.86 -20.93 13.17
N SER A 650 33.93 -20.06 12.77
CA SER A 650 33.05 -20.30 11.62
C SER A 650 33.84 -20.45 10.31
N VAL A 651 33.37 -21.27 9.39
CA VAL A 651 33.93 -21.50 8.05
C VAL A 651 32.84 -21.24 7.02
N TRP A 652 32.89 -20.08 6.36
CA TRP A 652 31.84 -19.62 5.44
C TRP A 652 32.07 -20.10 4.01
N ARG A 653 30.98 -20.50 3.38
CA ARG A 653 30.88 -21.02 2.01
C ARG A 653 29.64 -20.42 1.35
N THR A 654 29.66 -20.29 0.02
CA THR A 654 28.49 -19.81 -0.73
C THR A 654 28.21 -20.70 -1.91
N ASP A 655 26.99 -21.23 -1.95
CA ASP A 655 26.45 -21.91 -3.12
C ASP A 655 25.57 -20.92 -3.89
N VAL A 656 25.68 -20.92 -5.23
CA VAL A 656 24.83 -20.10 -6.11
C VAL A 656 23.94 -21.00 -6.93
N CYS A 657 22.65 -20.67 -6.99
CA CYS A 657 21.69 -21.36 -7.81
C CYS A 657 21.19 -20.47 -8.95
N LEU A 658 21.22 -21.02 -10.15
CA LEU A 658 20.64 -20.46 -11.36
C LEU A 658 19.52 -21.36 -11.86
N LEU A 659 18.43 -20.77 -12.32
CA LEU A 659 17.34 -21.50 -12.98
C LEU A 659 16.96 -20.76 -14.26
N ASN A 660 16.98 -21.49 -15.37
CA ASN A 660 16.54 -20.97 -16.66
C ASN A 660 15.07 -21.31 -16.90
N ARG A 661 14.25 -20.28 -17.12
CA ARG A 661 12.82 -20.39 -17.47
C ARG A 661 12.47 -19.47 -18.63
N SER A 662 13.46 -19.13 -19.46
CA SER A 662 13.31 -18.21 -20.58
C SER A 662 12.63 -18.83 -21.80
N GLY A 663 12.54 -20.17 -21.89
CA GLY A 663 12.12 -20.88 -23.09
C GLY A 663 13.27 -21.13 -24.09
N GLU A 664 14.47 -20.61 -23.83
CA GLU A 664 15.66 -20.74 -24.67
C GLU A 664 16.88 -21.17 -23.85
N THR A 665 17.98 -21.56 -24.50
CA THR A 665 19.25 -21.83 -23.81
C THR A 665 19.95 -20.51 -23.50
N THR A 666 20.47 -20.36 -22.28
CA THR A 666 21.04 -19.11 -21.78
C THR A 666 22.44 -19.35 -21.22
N SER A 667 23.40 -18.52 -21.60
CA SER A 667 24.75 -18.49 -21.04
C SER A 667 24.85 -17.38 -19.99
N ALA A 668 25.61 -17.62 -18.92
CA ALA A 668 25.81 -16.67 -17.85
C ALA A 668 27.25 -16.65 -17.34
N ASP A 669 27.74 -15.44 -17.08
CA ASP A 669 28.97 -15.16 -16.37
C ASP A 669 28.65 -14.75 -14.93
N LEU A 670 29.20 -15.48 -13.97
CA LEU A 670 29.18 -15.13 -12.56
C LEU A 670 30.51 -14.46 -12.22
N ILE A 671 30.48 -13.19 -11.86
CA ILE A 671 31.64 -12.36 -11.57
C ILE A 671 31.65 -12.06 -10.07
N PHE A 672 32.61 -12.66 -9.34
CA PHE A 672 32.81 -12.34 -7.93
C PHE A 672 33.61 -11.05 -7.79
N HIS A 673 33.04 -10.06 -7.11
CA HIS A 673 33.64 -8.76 -6.81
C HIS A 673 34.08 -8.72 -5.36
N ARG A 674 35.39 -8.76 -5.12
CA ARG A 674 35.98 -8.77 -3.78
C ARG A 674 36.09 -7.36 -3.18
N ASP A 675 36.14 -7.28 -1.86
CA ASP A 675 36.32 -6.04 -1.09
C ASP A 675 37.57 -5.21 -1.45
N ASN A 676 38.58 -5.83 -2.04
CA ASN A 676 39.83 -5.20 -2.48
C ASN A 676 39.84 -4.82 -3.98
N GLY A 677 38.73 -5.05 -4.70
CA GLY A 677 38.60 -4.79 -6.14
C GLY A 677 39.09 -5.92 -7.05
N GLU A 678 39.57 -7.04 -6.51
CA GLU A 678 39.86 -8.23 -7.31
C GLU A 678 38.57 -8.88 -7.81
N THR A 679 38.57 -9.36 -9.05
CA THR A 679 37.43 -10.05 -9.66
C THR A 679 37.82 -11.42 -10.20
N GLY A 680 36.87 -12.38 -10.15
CA GLY A 680 36.99 -13.67 -10.83
C GLY A 680 35.69 -14.04 -11.53
N THR A 681 35.79 -14.71 -12.68
CA THR A 681 34.63 -15.04 -13.53
C THR A 681 34.49 -16.54 -13.72
N TYR A 682 33.27 -17.05 -13.54
CA TYR A 682 32.86 -18.42 -13.83
C TYR A 682 31.76 -18.38 -14.88
N SER A 683 31.96 -19.05 -16.02
CA SER A 683 30.99 -19.09 -17.11
C SER A 683 30.26 -20.42 -17.14
N THR A 684 28.95 -20.38 -17.39
CA THR A 684 28.11 -21.58 -17.53
C THR A 684 27.01 -21.38 -18.56
N THR A 685 26.37 -22.47 -18.97
CA THR A 685 25.22 -22.48 -19.87
C THR A 685 24.12 -23.37 -19.29
N LEU A 686 22.88 -22.89 -19.31
CA LEU A 686 21.70 -23.60 -18.82
C LEU A 686 20.69 -23.79 -19.94
N PHE A 687 20.19 -25.02 -20.08
CA PHE A 687 19.05 -25.30 -20.96
C PHE A 687 17.74 -24.80 -20.33
N ASP A 688 16.69 -24.60 -21.15
CA ASP A 688 15.37 -24.23 -20.63
C ASP A 688 14.85 -25.26 -19.63
N GLY A 689 14.34 -24.78 -18.49
CA GLY A 689 13.89 -25.60 -17.37
C GLY A 689 15.00 -26.08 -16.43
N GLN A 690 16.28 -25.96 -16.79
CA GLN A 690 17.39 -26.48 -15.98
C GLN A 690 17.68 -25.60 -14.76
N GLN A 691 17.86 -26.23 -13.60
CA GLN A 691 18.39 -25.62 -12.39
C GLN A 691 19.80 -26.13 -12.09
N LEU A 692 20.75 -25.20 -11.99
CA LEU A 692 22.15 -25.48 -11.67
C LEU A 692 22.50 -24.89 -10.31
N VAL A 693 23.00 -25.73 -9.40
CA VAL A 693 23.59 -25.31 -8.13
C VAL A 693 25.11 -25.43 -8.24
N LEU A 694 25.80 -24.30 -8.10
CA LEU A 694 27.25 -24.18 -8.07
C LEU A 694 27.69 -24.12 -6.61
N GLY A 695 28.24 -25.23 -6.10
CA GLY A 695 28.71 -25.33 -4.72
C GLY A 695 30.02 -24.56 -4.51
N ASP A 696 30.16 -23.87 -3.38
CA ASP A 696 31.36 -23.09 -3.00
C ASP A 696 31.97 -22.29 -4.17
N ILE A 697 31.14 -21.46 -4.83
CA ILE A 697 31.49 -20.78 -6.08
C ILE A 697 32.77 -19.93 -5.97
N VAL A 698 33.06 -19.38 -4.80
CA VAL A 698 34.27 -18.56 -4.57
C VAL A 698 35.52 -19.44 -4.63
N ALA A 699 35.46 -20.70 -4.18
CA ALA A 699 36.55 -21.66 -4.34
C ALA A 699 36.70 -22.15 -5.78
N GLU A 700 35.59 -22.39 -6.48
CA GLU A 700 35.58 -22.79 -7.90
C GLU A 700 36.23 -21.72 -8.78
N LEU A 701 36.13 -20.45 -8.38
CA LEU A 701 36.85 -19.32 -8.98
C LEU A 701 38.35 -19.27 -8.65
N GLY A 702 38.85 -20.17 -7.78
CA GLY A 702 40.22 -20.15 -7.26
C GLY A 702 40.47 -18.99 -6.29
N MET A 703 39.42 -18.42 -5.70
CA MET A 703 39.47 -17.25 -4.84
C MET A 703 39.13 -17.60 -3.38
N ALA A 704 39.30 -16.63 -2.49
CA ALA A 704 38.94 -16.73 -1.08
C ALA A 704 38.52 -15.34 -0.56
N GLY A 705 37.95 -15.26 0.64
CA GLY A 705 37.48 -14.03 1.25
C GLY A 705 35.98 -13.81 1.04
N SER A 706 35.54 -12.55 1.06
CA SER A 706 34.14 -12.16 0.94
C SER A 706 33.97 -11.04 -0.08
N GLY A 707 32.79 -10.98 -0.70
CA GLY A 707 32.48 -10.05 -1.78
C GLY A 707 31.03 -10.17 -2.23
N ALA A 708 30.69 -9.63 -3.39
CA ALA A 708 29.40 -9.81 -4.05
C ALA A 708 29.55 -10.63 -5.34
N ILE A 709 28.47 -11.20 -5.86
CA ILE A 709 28.49 -11.87 -7.18
C ILE A 709 27.56 -11.13 -8.11
N GLU A 710 28.10 -10.62 -9.21
CA GLU A 710 27.34 -10.15 -10.37
C GLU A 710 27.07 -11.33 -11.29
N ILE A 711 25.86 -11.39 -11.83
CA ILE A 711 25.42 -12.41 -12.78
C ILE A 711 25.01 -11.68 -14.04
N ASN A 712 25.74 -11.91 -15.12
CA ASN A 712 25.49 -11.33 -16.43
C ASN A 712 25.16 -12.46 -17.41
N ALA A 713 23.94 -12.49 -17.93
CA ALA A 713 23.45 -13.52 -18.83
C ALA A 713 23.05 -12.94 -20.19
N ASP A 714 23.06 -13.78 -21.23
CA ASP A 714 22.59 -13.42 -22.58
C ASP A 714 21.06 -13.54 -22.75
N GLY A 715 20.36 -13.85 -21.65
CA GLY A 715 18.91 -13.96 -21.53
C GLY A 715 18.47 -13.99 -20.05
N PRO A 716 17.16 -13.94 -19.76
CA PRO A 716 16.66 -13.86 -18.39
C PRO A 716 16.91 -15.18 -17.63
N LEU A 717 17.47 -15.06 -16.42
CA LEU A 717 17.66 -16.18 -15.48
C LEU A 717 17.13 -15.83 -14.10
N LEU A 718 16.66 -16.81 -13.35
CA LEU A 718 16.43 -16.64 -11.91
C LEU A 718 17.72 -16.99 -11.17
N ALA A 719 18.17 -16.13 -10.25
CA ALA A 719 19.36 -16.37 -9.45
C ALA A 719 19.08 -16.25 -7.94
N SER A 720 19.78 -17.04 -7.13
CA SER A 720 19.77 -16.95 -5.66
C SER A 720 21.00 -17.62 -5.08
N SER A 721 21.24 -17.49 -3.78
CA SER A 721 22.36 -18.15 -3.12
C SER A 721 22.04 -18.58 -1.70
N ARG A 722 22.84 -19.52 -1.20
CA ARG A 722 22.93 -19.88 0.20
C ARG A 722 24.36 -19.63 0.67
N THR A 723 24.52 -18.72 1.62
CA THR A 723 25.81 -18.52 2.30
C THR A 723 25.72 -19.16 3.68
N TYR A 724 26.59 -20.14 3.95
CA TYR A 724 26.50 -20.98 5.14
C TYR A 724 27.84 -21.18 5.82
N ASN A 725 27.77 -21.39 7.12
CA ASN A 725 28.83 -21.92 7.95
C ASN A 725 28.87 -23.45 7.83
N SER A 726 30.06 -24.02 7.63
CA SER A 726 30.31 -25.46 7.59
C SER A 726 30.92 -25.94 8.91
N GLY A 727 30.25 -26.86 9.60
CA GLY A 727 30.71 -27.45 10.87
C GLY A 727 30.70 -28.99 10.86
N GLU A 728 31.17 -29.62 11.94
CA GLU A 728 31.22 -31.10 12.06
C GLU A 728 29.82 -31.75 12.00
N ASP A 729 28.80 -31.06 12.51
CA ASP A 729 27.43 -31.58 12.64
C ASP A 729 26.49 -31.17 11.50
N GLY A 730 26.96 -30.38 10.52
CA GLY A 730 26.13 -29.93 9.39
C GLY A 730 26.46 -28.53 8.86
N THR A 731 25.53 -27.96 8.09
CA THR A 731 25.66 -26.61 7.54
C THR A 731 24.58 -25.66 8.07
N PHE A 732 24.94 -24.41 8.34
CA PHE A 732 24.05 -23.41 8.95
C PHE A 732 24.09 -22.13 8.14
N GLY A 733 22.98 -21.70 7.54
CA GLY A 733 23.09 -20.74 6.45
C GLY A 733 21.90 -19.85 6.19
N LEU A 734 22.23 -18.70 5.61
CA LEU A 734 21.29 -17.69 5.19
C LEU A 734 21.08 -17.73 3.67
N PHE A 735 19.84 -17.42 3.27
CA PHE A 735 19.46 -17.21 1.88
C PHE A 735 19.72 -15.75 1.49
N LEU A 736 20.32 -15.54 0.32
CA LEU A 736 20.37 -14.21 -0.33
C LEU A 736 19.83 -14.32 -1.73
N ASP A 737 18.94 -13.39 -2.06
CA ASP A 737 18.30 -13.37 -3.35
C ASP A 737 19.20 -12.74 -4.43
N GLY A 738 18.96 -13.11 -5.69
CA GLY A 738 19.48 -12.38 -6.84
C GLY A 738 18.66 -11.09 -7.03
N VAL A 739 19.32 -9.95 -6.94
CA VAL A 739 18.69 -8.63 -6.98
C VAL A 739 19.10 -7.90 -8.27
N SER A 740 18.12 -7.55 -9.10
CA SER A 740 18.36 -6.70 -10.28
C SER A 740 18.35 -5.21 -9.91
N ALA A 741 18.62 -4.33 -10.88
CA ALA A 741 18.60 -2.88 -10.68
C ALA A 741 17.28 -2.38 -10.05
N ARG A 742 16.14 -3.00 -10.40
CA ARG A 742 14.82 -2.68 -9.82
C ARG A 742 14.75 -2.92 -8.31
N GLY A 743 15.48 -3.92 -7.81
CA GLY A 743 15.51 -4.26 -6.39
C GLY A 743 16.53 -3.45 -5.59
N ALA A 744 17.46 -2.75 -6.24
CA ALA A 744 18.51 -1.97 -5.60
C ALA A 744 18.11 -0.49 -5.39
N ALA A 745 18.66 0.15 -4.36
CA ALA A 745 18.29 1.50 -3.95
C ALA A 745 19.12 2.60 -4.62
N ASP A 746 18.46 3.68 -5.00
CA ASP A 746 19.02 4.80 -5.76
C ASP A 746 19.12 6.08 -4.93
N LYS A 747 19.78 7.10 -5.48
CA LYS A 747 19.95 8.41 -4.85
C LYS A 747 18.63 8.97 -4.33
N GLY A 748 18.64 9.40 -3.07
CA GLY A 748 17.49 10.00 -2.39
C GLY A 748 16.61 8.99 -1.69
N GLU A 749 16.77 7.69 -1.98
CA GLU A 749 16.04 6.65 -1.28
C GLU A 749 16.65 6.35 0.10
N ILE A 750 15.80 5.84 0.98
CA ILE A 750 16.13 5.41 2.33
C ILE A 750 15.80 3.93 2.42
N VAL A 751 16.69 3.14 3.01
CA VAL A 751 16.42 1.73 3.32
C VAL A 751 16.67 1.40 4.78
N TRP A 752 15.89 0.47 5.30
CA TRP A 752 15.90 0.03 6.69
C TRP A 752 16.28 -1.44 6.81
N LEU A 753 17.06 -1.76 7.83
CA LEU A 753 17.37 -3.11 8.27
C LEU A 753 16.85 -3.27 9.71
N PRO A 754 15.66 -3.86 9.91
CA PRO A 754 15.04 -4.02 11.23
C PRO A 754 15.59 -5.25 11.97
N GLN A 755 15.14 -5.43 13.22
CA GLN A 755 15.32 -6.68 14.00
C GLN A 755 16.80 -7.11 14.20
N LEU A 756 17.71 -6.14 14.25
CA LEU A 756 19.14 -6.38 14.47
C LEU A 756 19.42 -6.70 15.95
N ARG A 757 20.41 -7.56 16.23
CA ARG A 757 20.76 -7.98 17.60
C ARG A 757 22.27 -7.97 17.83
N GLN A 758 22.68 -7.47 18.99
CA GLN A 758 24.06 -7.50 19.45
C GLN A 758 24.09 -7.71 20.96
N ASN A 759 24.35 -8.93 21.40
CA ASN A 759 24.45 -9.34 22.80
C ASN A 759 25.26 -10.64 22.96
N GLU A 760 25.27 -11.22 24.17
CA GLU A 760 26.00 -12.47 24.43
C GLU A 760 25.59 -13.60 23.48
N SER A 761 24.30 -13.67 23.11
CA SER A 761 23.76 -14.71 22.25
C SER A 761 23.84 -14.38 20.76
N PHE A 762 23.88 -13.11 20.36
CA PHE A 762 23.80 -12.72 18.94
C PHE A 762 24.80 -11.63 18.56
N ARG A 763 25.29 -11.69 17.31
CA ARG A 763 26.06 -10.60 16.69
C ARG A 763 25.44 -10.19 15.36
N THR A 764 25.57 -8.92 14.98
CA THR A 764 25.08 -8.39 13.70
C THR A 764 26.22 -7.98 12.80
N ASN A 765 26.16 -8.28 11.51
CA ASN A 765 26.95 -7.58 10.50
C ASN A 765 26.04 -6.87 9.50
N ILE A 766 26.49 -5.76 8.93
CA ILE A 766 25.78 -5.02 7.88
C ILE A 766 26.64 -5.01 6.62
N GLY A 767 26.14 -5.53 5.51
CA GLY A 767 26.83 -5.54 4.23
C GLY A 767 26.17 -4.64 3.20
N LEU A 768 26.99 -4.10 2.31
CA LEU A 768 26.60 -3.22 1.21
C LEU A 768 27.29 -3.66 -0.07
N ALA A 769 26.55 -3.71 -1.18
CA ALA A 769 27.06 -3.89 -2.53
C ALA A 769 26.59 -2.72 -3.41
N ASN A 770 27.48 -2.18 -4.22
CA ASN A 770 27.16 -1.17 -5.22
C ASN A 770 27.11 -1.82 -6.61
N THR A 771 25.90 -2.03 -7.12
CA THR A 771 25.64 -2.64 -8.43
C THR A 771 25.59 -1.62 -9.56
N GLY A 772 25.63 -0.33 -9.23
CA GLY A 772 25.64 0.76 -10.19
C GLY A 772 27.01 0.92 -10.86
N ASP A 773 27.01 1.66 -11.97
CA ASP A 773 28.20 1.89 -12.78
C ASP A 773 29.00 3.12 -12.30
N ALA A 774 28.60 3.72 -11.18
CA ALA A 774 29.22 4.89 -10.58
C ALA A 774 29.44 4.71 -9.07
N GLN A 775 30.31 5.54 -8.50
CA GLN A 775 30.55 5.55 -7.06
C GLN A 775 29.27 5.93 -6.29
N ALA A 776 28.93 5.12 -5.29
CA ALA A 776 27.84 5.37 -4.37
C ALA A 776 28.36 5.94 -3.05
N ARG A 777 27.64 6.91 -2.50
CA ARG A 777 27.90 7.47 -1.16
C ARG A 777 26.66 7.32 -0.30
N VAL A 778 26.84 6.73 0.87
CA VAL A 778 25.74 6.38 1.77
C VAL A 778 26.03 6.79 3.20
N ARG A 779 24.98 7.10 3.96
CA ARG A 779 25.06 7.33 5.40
C ARG A 779 24.31 6.24 6.14
N ILE A 780 25.02 5.52 7.01
CA ILE A 780 24.47 4.42 7.80
C ILE A 780 24.25 4.93 9.22
N PHE A 781 23.03 4.78 9.73
CA PHE A 781 22.61 5.10 11.09
C PHE A 781 22.29 3.82 11.83
N LEU A 782 22.69 3.71 13.09
CA LEU A 782 22.30 2.62 13.99
C LEU A 782 21.41 3.15 15.09
N TYR A 783 20.35 2.42 15.40
CA TYR A 783 19.38 2.76 16.44
C TYR A 783 19.26 1.65 17.46
N ASP A 784 19.01 2.03 18.71
CA ASP A 784 18.55 1.07 19.73
C ASP A 784 17.06 0.76 19.61
N ALA A 785 16.56 -0.09 20.51
CA ALA A 785 15.16 -0.52 20.52
C ALA A 785 14.16 0.62 20.72
N SER A 786 14.55 1.73 21.36
CA SER A 786 13.66 2.87 21.58
C SER A 786 13.55 3.80 20.37
N GLY A 787 14.33 3.56 19.31
CA GLY A 787 14.47 4.47 18.18
C GLY A 787 15.53 5.56 18.39
N GLY A 788 16.29 5.50 19.49
CA GLY A 788 17.39 6.44 19.75
C GLY A 788 18.58 6.19 18.82
N GLU A 789 19.03 7.22 18.09
CA GLU A 789 20.25 7.12 17.27
C GLU A 789 21.46 6.89 18.18
N LEU A 790 22.18 5.79 17.93
CA LEU A 790 23.41 5.45 18.63
C LEU A 790 24.63 6.08 17.93
N VAL A 791 24.68 5.95 16.60
CA VAL A 791 25.80 6.42 15.79
C VAL A 791 25.41 6.51 14.32
N SER A 792 26.00 7.45 13.58
CA SER A 792 25.98 7.46 12.11
C SER A 792 27.37 7.55 11.48
N ARG A 793 27.55 6.93 10.31
CA ARG A 793 28.82 6.89 9.56
C ARG A 793 28.58 7.02 8.06
N TRP A 794 29.42 7.83 7.43
CA TRP A 794 29.52 7.90 5.97
C TRP A 794 30.35 6.74 5.42
N LYS A 795 29.91 6.19 4.29
CA LYS A 795 30.62 5.19 3.50
C LYS A 795 30.53 5.51 2.02
N THR A 796 31.55 5.09 1.30
CA THR A 796 31.67 5.24 -0.14
C THR A 796 32.03 3.88 -0.71
N LEU A 797 31.35 3.49 -1.77
CA LEU A 797 31.59 2.25 -2.51
C LEU A 797 31.84 2.63 -3.96
N GLU A 798 32.95 2.16 -4.53
CA GLU A 798 33.17 2.26 -5.98
C GLU A 798 32.12 1.44 -6.74
N ALA A 799 32.01 1.63 -8.06
CA ALA A 799 31.20 0.77 -8.92
C ALA A 799 31.66 -0.69 -8.78
N GLY A 800 30.72 -1.62 -8.58
CA GLY A 800 30.99 -3.02 -8.27
C GLY A 800 31.57 -3.27 -6.86
N GLY A 801 31.72 -2.23 -6.04
CA GLY A 801 32.32 -2.32 -4.71
C GLY A 801 31.43 -3.06 -3.72
N TRP A 802 32.06 -3.80 -2.80
CA TRP A 802 31.40 -4.47 -1.69
C TRP A 802 32.07 -4.11 -0.37
N MET A 803 31.30 -4.00 0.71
CA MET A 803 31.84 -3.85 2.06
C MET A 803 30.94 -4.50 3.12
N GLN A 804 31.55 -4.87 4.25
CA GLN A 804 30.82 -5.33 5.43
C GLN A 804 31.32 -4.65 6.71
N LEU A 805 30.38 -4.16 7.50
CA LEU A 805 30.61 -3.71 8.86
C LEU A 805 30.38 -4.87 9.82
N GLN A 806 31.48 -5.35 10.40
CA GLN A 806 31.44 -6.39 11.43
C GLN A 806 31.00 -5.79 12.77
N GLU A 807 29.94 -6.33 13.37
CA GLU A 807 29.47 -5.96 14.72
C GLU A 807 29.33 -4.45 14.94
N PRO A 808 28.60 -3.72 14.08
CA PRO A 808 28.64 -2.26 14.08
C PRO A 808 28.11 -1.66 15.38
N PHE A 809 27.17 -2.31 16.07
CA PHE A 809 26.73 -1.88 17.40
C PHE A 809 27.86 -1.93 18.43
N ALA A 810 28.64 -3.02 18.46
CA ALA A 810 29.75 -3.14 19.40
C ALA A 810 30.93 -2.23 19.01
N ARG A 811 31.32 -2.25 17.73
CA ARG A 811 32.56 -1.59 17.26
C ARG A 811 32.41 -0.09 16.98
N LEU A 812 31.22 0.36 16.57
CA LEU A 812 30.99 1.77 16.22
C LEU A 812 30.20 2.52 17.30
N ALA A 813 29.25 1.85 17.95
CA ALA A 813 28.41 2.44 19.00
C ALA A 813 28.82 2.06 20.44
N GLY A 814 29.69 1.05 20.63
CA GLY A 814 30.08 0.59 21.97
C GLY A 814 28.95 -0.10 22.74
N ARG A 815 27.95 -0.67 22.04
CA ARG A 815 26.78 -1.34 22.63
C ARG A 815 26.82 -2.85 22.39
N SER A 816 26.47 -3.62 23.41
CA SER A 816 26.45 -5.09 23.40
C SER A 816 25.21 -5.66 24.11
N ASP A 817 24.16 -4.86 24.20
CA ASP A 817 22.90 -5.13 24.89
C ASP A 817 21.70 -4.85 23.97
N ILE A 818 21.91 -4.94 22.66
CA ILE A 818 20.90 -4.67 21.64
C ILE A 818 20.06 -5.93 21.44
N VAL A 819 18.81 -5.89 21.93
CA VAL A 819 17.83 -6.97 21.80
C VAL A 819 16.92 -6.83 20.57
N SER A 820 16.72 -5.60 20.09
CA SER A 820 15.91 -5.27 18.91
C SER A 820 16.33 -3.92 18.36
N GLY A 821 17.47 -3.85 17.68
CA GLY A 821 17.97 -2.64 17.02
C GLY A 821 17.54 -2.54 15.56
N SER A 822 17.85 -1.40 14.93
CA SER A 822 17.67 -1.21 13.50
C SER A 822 18.82 -0.40 12.90
N ALA A 823 18.95 -0.46 11.58
CA ALA A 823 19.80 0.45 10.83
C ALA A 823 18.99 1.16 9.74
N LYS A 824 19.26 2.45 9.54
CA LYS A 824 18.78 3.24 8.40
C LYS A 824 19.97 3.55 7.49
N ILE A 825 19.79 3.43 6.20
CA ILE A 825 20.81 3.74 5.20
C ILE A 825 20.22 4.74 4.23
N GLU A 826 20.81 5.93 4.16
CA GLU A 826 20.42 7.00 3.23
C GLU A 826 21.39 7.01 2.05
N VAL A 827 20.86 7.00 0.83
CA VAL A 827 21.67 7.05 -0.41
C VAL A 827 21.84 8.51 -0.84
N ASP A 828 23.02 9.08 -0.59
CA ASP A 828 23.35 10.48 -0.91
C ASP A 828 23.68 10.67 -2.39
N SER A 829 24.40 9.70 -2.98
CA SER A 829 24.72 9.66 -4.41
C SER A 829 24.93 8.24 -4.91
N GLY A 830 24.84 8.06 -6.23
CA GLY A 830 24.95 6.76 -6.89
C GLY A 830 23.58 6.11 -7.14
N ASN A 831 23.62 4.91 -7.70
CA ASN A 831 22.47 4.06 -7.99
C ASN A 831 22.85 2.60 -7.73
N GLY A 832 21.87 1.71 -7.57
CA GLY A 832 22.14 0.29 -7.45
C GLY A 832 22.71 -0.15 -6.09
N LEU A 833 22.36 0.50 -4.98
CA LEU A 833 22.80 0.05 -3.66
C LEU A 833 21.96 -1.14 -3.18
N ILE A 834 22.61 -2.27 -2.87
CA ILE A 834 21.99 -3.36 -2.14
C ILE A 834 22.54 -3.38 -0.71
N ALA A 835 21.64 -3.39 0.27
CA ALA A 835 21.97 -3.54 1.68
C ALA A 835 21.37 -4.83 2.27
N TYR A 836 22.10 -5.45 3.18
CA TYR A 836 21.62 -6.57 3.97
C TYR A 836 22.26 -6.55 5.37
N ALA A 837 21.67 -7.30 6.30
CA ALA A 837 22.32 -7.66 7.54
C ALA A 837 22.33 -9.17 7.76
N SER A 838 23.31 -9.65 8.51
CA SER A 838 23.33 -11.01 9.06
C SER A 838 23.25 -10.92 10.58
N VAL A 839 22.21 -11.51 11.16
CA VAL A 839 22.08 -11.70 12.62
C VAL A 839 22.48 -13.13 12.92
N ILE A 840 23.59 -13.31 13.62
CA ILE A 840 24.25 -14.61 13.80
C ILE A 840 24.18 -15.02 15.27
N ASP A 841 23.73 -16.24 15.54
CA ASP A 841 23.78 -16.87 16.86
C ASP A 841 25.24 -17.20 17.21
N ASN A 842 25.71 -16.70 18.36
CA ASN A 842 27.12 -16.84 18.77
C ASN A 842 27.49 -18.25 19.20
N ALA A 843 26.52 -19.08 19.58
CA ALA A 843 26.77 -20.45 20.02
C ALA A 843 26.84 -21.40 18.82
N THR A 844 25.90 -21.26 17.87
CA THR A 844 25.80 -22.16 16.71
C THR A 844 26.51 -21.65 15.46
N ASN A 845 26.82 -20.34 15.40
CA ASN A 845 27.21 -19.62 14.18
C ASN A 845 26.15 -19.67 13.06
N ASP A 846 24.89 -19.99 13.39
CA ASP A 846 23.78 -19.92 12.45
C ASP A 846 23.41 -18.46 12.16
N GLY A 847 23.30 -18.12 10.88
CA GLY A 847 23.03 -16.77 10.41
C GLY A 847 21.62 -16.64 9.83
N THR A 848 20.91 -15.61 10.24
CA THR A 848 19.65 -15.19 9.60
C THR A 848 19.89 -13.91 8.78
N ALA A 849 19.53 -13.92 7.50
CA ALA A 849 19.58 -12.73 6.65
C ALA A 849 18.41 -11.79 6.93
N ILE A 850 18.71 -10.50 6.99
CA ILE A 850 17.75 -9.40 6.99
C ILE A 850 17.94 -8.62 5.70
N SER A 851 16.96 -8.70 4.81
CA SER A 851 16.93 -7.93 3.57
C SER A 851 16.53 -6.48 3.85
N MET A 852 17.05 -5.55 3.06
CA MET A 852 16.66 -4.13 3.17
C MET A 852 15.16 -3.91 2.90
N LYS A 853 14.61 -2.88 3.54
CA LYS A 853 13.19 -2.48 3.46
C LYS A 853 13.12 -1.00 3.06
N ARG A 854 12.46 -0.69 1.95
CA ARG A 854 12.26 0.70 1.49
C ARG A 854 11.23 1.42 2.35
#